data_AF-A0A7W7LZS2-F1
#
_entry.id   AF-A0A7W7LZS2-F1
#
_cell.length_a   1.000
_cell.length_b   1.000
_cell.length_c   1.000
_cell.angle_alpha   90.00
_cell.angle_beta   90.00
_cell.angle_gamma   90.00
#
_symmetry.space_group_name_H-M   'P 1'
#
loop_
_entity.id
_entity.type
_entity.pdbx_description
1 polymer ?
#
loop_
_entity_poly.entity_id
_entity_poly.type
_entity_poly.pdbx_seq_one_letter_code
_entity_poly.pdbx_strand_id
1 'polypeptide(L)'
;MTLEQSDPAVPTATYRLQLQPGFPFAAAAAAVPYVASLGVSHLHLSPVLEAVPGSTHGYDVVDHARVRGELGGEEGLRSLARTAREHGLGLIVDIVPNHMAMSPRHNHALWEVLREGPASGYARWFDIDWEAQGGQVLLPVLGGPLGAEIDRLKVDGDVLRYHEHAFPLREGTARLPLPELLDAQWYRPVWWRLARTELNYRRFFSISELIGVRVEDPEVFEATHATILELLREGVIDGLRVDHPDGLADPDAYLRRLHEATGGRWTVVEKILSDGEPLPASWPVAGTTGYDALRHVDGLFTDPAGFGELLGQYRRFAAPQTDRGGDWDATVRRAAYKVLTHELATEVDRLTRVVSRLCATSPEPALRDRAPWALRTALQELLVRLEVYRPYASVDASAVVTEEAAAEARLAFVVPEEAGAVDVVRDLVLGRYGDGPAQVEFRTRFAQTASALRAKAVEDTAYYRYVPLLSANEVGGNPGAPAVSPERFHAYCARVQRDWPATGTVVSTHDTKRSADVRAALHVLTECPRRWADVLAEVTRTGEGVPDAQLAWAAWQTVFGLGPADGERVRGALLKHVREAGLYTSWTEQEPPYEEAVARFVAAGPCGAPGGKVAALRASLEPHVRANVLGTALVHLTMPGVPDVYQGTEGEYRALVDPDNRRVVAFPPEPSELPEPSGGSGGSGGSGGSGGSGGGKEAVTRAALRLRARRPDAFGDTASYEPLTAEGPAAAHCVAFVRSGQVLTAVTRLSLRLAEAGGWRDTRLALPPGRWADVLEPGREFTGHARVAELFERWPVALLERAGAGQDG
;
A
#
# COMPACT_ATOMS: atom_id res chain seq x y z
N MET A 1 -31.03 22.12 22.14
CA MET A 1 -29.87 22.99 21.87
C MET A 1 -29.23 22.42 20.63
N THR A 2 -29.50 23.02 19.47
CA THR A 2 -28.91 22.64 18.18
C THR A 2 -27.40 22.77 18.34
N LEU A 3 -26.69 21.64 18.30
CA LEU A 3 -25.23 21.63 18.15
C LEU A 3 -24.97 22.34 16.82
N GLU A 4 -24.44 23.56 16.87
CA GLU A 4 -23.80 24.16 15.71
C GLU A 4 -22.82 23.11 15.18
N GLN A 5 -23.00 22.69 13.92
CA GLN A 5 -22.04 21.83 13.26
C GLN A 5 -20.69 22.55 13.29
N SER A 6 -19.81 22.13 14.19
CA SER A 6 -18.40 22.53 14.16
C SER A 6 -17.86 22.19 12.77
N ASP A 7 -17.14 23.12 12.14
CA ASP A 7 -16.44 22.85 10.89
C ASP A 7 -15.73 21.49 10.96
N PRO A 8 -15.76 20.69 9.89
CA PRO A 8 -15.14 19.36 9.91
C PRO A 8 -13.65 19.48 10.22
N ALA A 9 -13.27 19.02 11.42
CA ALA A 9 -11.92 19.17 11.92
C ALA A 9 -10.94 18.27 11.14
N VAL A 10 -9.94 18.87 10.50
CA VAL A 10 -8.81 18.14 9.93
C VAL A 10 -8.04 17.46 11.08
N PRO A 11 -7.76 16.15 11.02
CA PRO A 11 -6.99 15.49 12.05
C PRO A 11 -5.59 16.10 12.18
N THR A 12 -5.08 16.26 13.40
CA THR A 12 -3.68 16.66 13.62
C THR A 12 -2.74 15.48 13.37
N ALA A 13 -3.18 14.26 13.70
CA ALA A 13 -2.55 12.98 13.39
C ALA A 13 -3.58 11.85 13.58
N THR A 14 -3.42 10.75 12.84
CA THR A 14 -4.25 9.56 12.93
C THR A 14 -3.45 8.36 13.46
N TYR A 15 -4.12 7.40 14.09
CA TYR A 15 -3.51 6.14 14.56
C TYR A 15 -4.25 4.93 13.98
N ARG A 16 -3.62 4.17 13.07
CA ARG A 16 -4.23 3.04 12.37
C ARG A 16 -4.32 1.80 13.25
N LEU A 17 -5.54 1.31 13.48
CA LEU A 17 -5.86 0.07 14.17
C LEU A 17 -6.41 -0.98 13.20
N GLN A 18 -5.81 -2.17 13.23
CA GLN A 18 -6.28 -3.37 12.52
C GLN A 18 -7.27 -4.14 13.39
N LEU A 19 -8.55 -3.92 13.13
CA LEU A 19 -9.62 -4.64 13.79
C LEU A 19 -9.74 -6.07 13.22
N GLN A 20 -9.82 -7.04 14.12
CA GLN A 20 -9.92 -8.47 13.77
C GLN A 20 -10.53 -9.23 14.96
N PRO A 21 -10.91 -10.51 14.81
CA PRO A 21 -11.51 -11.26 15.92
C PRO A 21 -10.63 -11.30 17.19
N GLY A 22 -9.29 -11.30 17.02
CA GLY A 22 -8.33 -11.19 18.12
C GLY A 22 -8.12 -9.77 18.69
N PHE A 23 -8.70 -8.75 18.05
CA PHE A 23 -8.64 -7.34 18.47
C PHE A 23 -9.96 -6.62 18.07
N PRO A 24 -11.09 -6.94 18.74
CA PRO A 24 -12.42 -6.38 18.43
C PRO A 24 -12.60 -4.95 18.93
N PHE A 25 -13.77 -4.33 18.71
CA PHE A 25 -14.05 -2.95 19.14
C PHE A 25 -13.82 -2.72 20.63
N ALA A 26 -14.13 -3.71 21.48
CA ALA A 26 -13.87 -3.64 22.92
C ALA A 26 -12.38 -3.56 23.26
N ALA A 27 -11.52 -4.28 22.52
CA ALA A 27 -10.08 -4.21 22.71
C ALA A 27 -9.51 -2.88 22.20
N ALA A 28 -10.02 -2.38 21.08
CA ALA A 28 -9.69 -1.04 20.59
C ALA A 28 -10.10 0.04 21.62
N ALA A 29 -11.26 -0.09 22.26
CA ALA A 29 -11.71 0.85 23.29
C ALA A 29 -10.79 0.83 24.52
N ALA A 30 -10.31 -0.35 24.92
CA ALA A 30 -9.33 -0.49 26.00
C ALA A 30 -7.96 0.15 25.66
N ALA A 31 -7.59 0.24 24.38
CA ALA A 31 -6.35 0.88 23.93
C ALA A 31 -6.44 2.42 23.86
N VAL A 32 -7.66 2.99 23.83
CA VAL A 32 -7.89 4.44 23.68
C VAL A 32 -7.07 5.30 24.65
N PRO A 33 -7.03 5.03 25.97
CA PRO A 33 -6.31 5.90 26.90
C PRO A 33 -4.80 5.98 26.57
N TYR A 34 -4.20 4.85 26.21
CA TYR A 34 -2.80 4.82 25.79
C TYR A 34 -2.59 5.60 24.49
N VAL A 35 -3.41 5.33 23.47
CA VAL A 35 -3.28 5.98 22.15
C VAL A 35 -3.48 7.50 22.27
N ALA A 36 -4.47 7.94 23.05
CA ALA A 36 -4.70 9.36 23.34
C ALA A 36 -3.47 10.01 24.02
N SER A 37 -2.79 9.28 24.92
CA SER A 37 -1.60 9.77 25.62
C SER A 37 -0.41 10.08 24.69
N LEU A 38 -0.40 9.51 23.47
CA LEU A 38 0.62 9.78 22.45
C LEU A 38 0.45 11.17 21.84
N GLY A 39 -0.78 11.71 21.78
CA GLY A 39 -1.10 13.02 21.21
C GLY A 39 -1.66 12.98 19.78
N VAL A 40 -2.16 11.84 19.32
CA VAL A 40 -2.99 11.78 18.09
C VAL A 40 -4.37 12.39 18.34
N SER A 41 -5.09 12.80 17.29
CA SER A 41 -6.45 13.31 17.43
C SER A 41 -7.53 12.34 16.93
N HIS A 42 -7.16 11.33 16.14
CA HIS A 42 -8.13 10.37 15.60
C HIS A 42 -7.59 8.94 15.60
N LEU A 43 -8.48 7.97 15.81
CA LEU A 43 -8.24 6.58 15.46
C LEU A 43 -8.62 6.37 13.99
N HIS A 44 -7.76 5.70 13.24
CA HIS A 44 -8.03 5.25 11.87
C HIS A 44 -8.34 3.75 11.92
N LEU A 45 -9.60 3.37 11.76
CA LEU A 45 -10.04 1.98 11.88
C LEU A 45 -9.99 1.30 10.51
N SER A 46 -9.54 0.03 10.48
CA SER A 46 -9.77 -0.86 9.34
C SER A 46 -11.28 -1.06 9.07
N PRO A 47 -11.68 -1.65 7.92
CA PRO A 47 -13.09 -1.76 7.55
C PRO A 47 -13.96 -2.38 8.65
N VAL A 48 -15.12 -1.73 8.91
CA VAL A 48 -16.01 -2.06 10.04
C VAL A 48 -17.31 -2.77 9.62
N LEU A 49 -17.61 -2.82 8.32
CA LEU A 49 -18.80 -3.48 7.80
C LEU A 49 -18.63 -5.00 7.83
N GLU A 50 -19.75 -5.73 7.78
CA GLU A 50 -19.76 -7.18 7.87
C GLU A 50 -18.91 -7.80 6.75
N ALA A 51 -18.00 -8.69 7.14
CA ALA A 51 -17.04 -9.36 6.26
C ALA A 51 -17.19 -10.87 6.38
N VAL A 52 -16.45 -11.64 5.58
CA VAL A 52 -16.43 -13.10 5.73
C VAL A 52 -16.07 -13.47 7.18
N PRO A 53 -16.79 -14.41 7.83
CA PRO A 53 -16.50 -14.80 9.21
C PRO A 53 -15.04 -15.22 9.40
N GLY A 54 -14.41 -14.73 10.46
CA GLY A 54 -12.99 -14.98 10.74
C GLY A 54 -12.01 -14.08 9.96
N SER A 55 -12.49 -13.19 9.09
CA SER A 55 -11.64 -12.24 8.36
C SER A 55 -10.75 -11.42 9.30
N THR A 56 -9.45 -11.40 9.06
CA THR A 56 -8.49 -10.64 9.88
C THR A 56 -8.26 -9.22 9.36
N HIS A 57 -9.00 -8.79 8.32
CA HIS A 57 -8.77 -7.52 7.64
C HIS A 57 -10.03 -6.74 7.26
N GLY A 58 -11.17 -7.40 7.01
CA GLY A 58 -12.45 -6.74 6.74
C GLY A 58 -12.69 -6.28 5.28
N TYR A 59 -11.68 -6.29 4.41
CA TYR A 59 -11.83 -5.96 2.96
C TYR A 59 -12.75 -6.89 2.15
N ASP A 60 -13.01 -8.09 2.66
CA ASP A 60 -13.90 -9.09 2.07
C ASP A 60 -15.36 -8.90 2.55
N VAL A 61 -15.92 -7.73 2.26
CA VAL A 61 -17.27 -7.30 2.69
C VAL A 61 -18.35 -8.23 2.12
N VAL A 62 -19.29 -8.65 2.97
CA VAL A 62 -20.43 -9.50 2.61
C VAL A 62 -21.78 -8.80 2.78
N ASP A 63 -21.87 -7.77 3.63
CA ASP A 63 -23.09 -7.01 3.85
C ASP A 63 -22.76 -5.56 4.26
N HIS A 64 -23.16 -4.61 3.42
CA HIS A 64 -22.93 -3.19 3.65
C HIS A 64 -23.92 -2.55 4.65
N ALA A 65 -25.05 -3.21 4.92
CA ALA A 65 -26.09 -2.69 5.81
C ALA A 65 -25.79 -2.95 7.29
N ARG A 66 -24.68 -3.63 7.60
CA ARG A 66 -24.38 -4.10 8.96
C ARG A 66 -22.94 -3.82 9.35
N VAL A 67 -22.77 -3.27 10.55
CA VAL A 67 -21.48 -3.27 11.25
C VAL A 67 -21.18 -4.70 11.72
N ARG A 68 -19.92 -5.11 11.55
CA ARG A 68 -19.48 -6.48 11.74
C ARG A 68 -19.82 -7.05 13.12
N GLY A 69 -20.67 -8.06 13.15
CA GLY A 69 -21.16 -8.67 14.39
C GLY A 69 -20.05 -9.32 15.22
N GLU A 70 -19.09 -9.99 14.56
CA GLU A 70 -17.95 -10.66 15.21
C GLU A 70 -17.05 -9.71 16.00
N LEU A 71 -17.03 -8.41 15.67
CA LEU A 71 -16.24 -7.39 16.37
C LEU A 71 -17.01 -6.70 17.52
N GLY A 72 -18.28 -7.06 17.73
CA GLY A 72 -19.19 -6.44 18.69
C GLY A 72 -20.35 -5.65 18.06
N GLY A 73 -20.48 -5.67 16.73
CA GLY A 73 -21.56 -5.01 16.00
C GLY A 73 -21.57 -3.50 16.17
N GLU A 74 -22.69 -2.88 15.79
CA GLU A 74 -22.84 -1.42 15.81
C GLU A 74 -22.76 -0.85 17.23
N GLU A 75 -23.31 -1.55 18.23
CA GLU A 75 -23.20 -1.13 19.63
C GLU A 75 -21.74 -1.06 20.09
N GLY A 76 -20.92 -2.05 19.71
CA GLY A 76 -19.49 -2.07 19.99
C GLY A 76 -18.76 -0.89 19.36
N LEU A 77 -19.03 -0.58 18.08
CA LEU A 77 -18.46 0.57 17.39
C LEU A 77 -18.88 1.90 18.05
N ARG A 78 -20.15 2.05 18.40
CA ARG A 78 -20.65 3.24 19.10
C ARG A 78 -20.05 3.37 20.50
N SER A 79 -19.79 2.26 21.19
CA SER A 79 -19.10 2.27 22.47
C SER A 79 -17.65 2.72 22.34
N LEU A 80 -16.93 2.21 21.34
CA LEU A 80 -15.59 2.68 21.00
C LEU A 80 -15.58 4.18 20.71
N ALA A 81 -16.54 4.68 19.91
CA ALA A 81 -16.66 6.10 19.58
C ALA A 81 -16.90 6.97 20.84
N ARG A 82 -17.72 6.51 21.79
CA ARG A 82 -17.91 7.22 23.07
C ARG A 82 -16.61 7.27 23.88
N THR A 83 -15.93 6.14 24.05
CA THR A 83 -14.65 6.09 24.78
C THR A 83 -13.57 6.95 24.12
N ALA A 84 -13.49 6.93 22.79
CA ALA A 84 -12.60 7.81 22.01
C ALA A 84 -12.89 9.27 22.30
N ARG A 85 -14.16 9.69 22.23
CA ARG A 85 -14.59 11.07 22.50
C ARG A 85 -14.31 11.53 23.93
N GLU A 86 -14.49 10.65 24.92
CA GLU A 86 -14.14 10.92 26.33
C GLU A 86 -12.65 11.25 26.50
N HIS A 87 -11.79 10.78 25.59
CA HIS A 87 -10.35 11.05 25.56
C HIS A 87 -9.94 12.06 24.48
N GLY A 88 -10.90 12.77 23.89
CA GLY A 88 -10.64 13.80 22.87
C GLY A 88 -10.24 13.26 21.50
N LEU A 89 -10.53 11.99 21.21
CA LEU A 89 -10.27 11.36 19.91
C LEU A 89 -11.54 11.27 19.05
N GLY A 90 -11.38 11.48 17.74
CA GLY A 90 -12.36 11.15 16.71
C GLY A 90 -12.10 9.80 16.03
N LEU A 91 -13.02 9.36 15.17
CA LEU A 91 -12.88 8.11 14.40
C LEU A 91 -12.85 8.39 12.88
N ILE A 92 -11.85 7.85 12.20
CA ILE A 92 -11.80 7.71 10.74
C ILE A 92 -12.03 6.24 10.41
N VAL A 93 -12.86 5.95 9.41
CA VAL A 93 -13.16 4.57 9.00
C VAL A 93 -12.76 4.32 7.56
N ASP A 94 -12.12 3.18 7.35
CA ASP A 94 -11.80 2.63 6.03
C ASP A 94 -13.05 2.03 5.36
N ILE A 95 -13.30 2.37 4.10
CA ILE A 95 -14.45 1.90 3.31
C ILE A 95 -14.00 1.24 2.01
N VAL A 96 -14.76 0.23 1.57
CA VAL A 96 -14.40 -0.66 0.47
C VAL A 96 -15.43 -0.62 -0.66
N PRO A 97 -15.45 0.45 -1.49
CA PRO A 97 -16.51 0.65 -2.49
C PRO A 97 -16.34 -0.21 -3.75
N ASN A 98 -15.13 -0.70 -4.02
CA ASN A 98 -14.80 -1.32 -5.31
C ASN A 98 -15.37 -2.74 -5.47
N HIS A 99 -15.50 -3.49 -4.37
CA HIS A 99 -15.71 -4.93 -4.43
C HIS A 99 -16.39 -5.49 -3.17
N MET A 100 -16.91 -6.71 -3.28
CA MET A 100 -17.41 -7.54 -2.19
C MET A 100 -16.81 -8.95 -2.27
N ALA A 101 -16.93 -9.74 -1.22
CA ALA A 101 -16.54 -11.14 -1.24
C ALA A 101 -17.42 -11.97 -2.21
N MET A 102 -16.76 -12.75 -3.06
CA MET A 102 -17.34 -13.81 -3.88
C MET A 102 -17.62 -15.06 -3.03
N SER A 103 -18.40 -14.87 -1.96
CA SER A 103 -18.75 -15.91 -1.00
C SER A 103 -20.27 -16.02 -0.90
N PRO A 104 -20.93 -16.79 -1.79
CA PRO A 104 -22.40 -16.83 -1.88
C PRO A 104 -23.07 -17.15 -0.55
N ARG A 105 -22.48 -18.06 0.24
CA ARG A 105 -22.99 -18.44 1.57
C ARG A 105 -23.19 -17.25 2.53
N HIS A 106 -22.36 -16.21 2.40
CA HIS A 106 -22.35 -15.07 3.31
C HIS A 106 -22.83 -13.77 2.64
N ASN A 107 -22.71 -13.66 1.31
CA ASN A 107 -23.11 -12.50 0.55
C ASN A 107 -24.51 -12.70 -0.05
N HIS A 108 -25.53 -12.11 0.60
CA HIS A 108 -26.92 -12.25 0.19
C HIS A 108 -27.19 -11.71 -1.23
N ALA A 109 -26.64 -10.53 -1.57
CA ALA A 109 -26.80 -9.97 -2.90
C ALA A 109 -26.28 -10.94 -3.98
N LEU A 110 -25.10 -11.54 -3.75
CA LEU A 110 -24.54 -12.56 -4.65
C LEU A 110 -25.39 -13.83 -4.69
N TRP A 111 -25.88 -14.31 -3.55
CA TRP A 111 -26.78 -15.48 -3.48
C TRP A 111 -28.01 -15.29 -4.37
N GLU A 112 -28.65 -14.13 -4.30
CA GLU A 112 -29.82 -13.80 -5.12
C GLU A 112 -29.48 -13.75 -6.61
N VAL A 113 -28.31 -13.20 -6.98
CA VAL A 113 -27.83 -13.23 -8.37
C VAL A 113 -27.61 -14.66 -8.88
N LEU A 114 -27.02 -15.54 -8.07
CA LEU A 114 -26.82 -16.94 -8.48
C LEU A 114 -28.15 -17.72 -8.57
N ARG A 115 -29.17 -17.34 -7.79
CA ARG A 115 -30.50 -17.98 -7.79
C ARG A 115 -31.36 -17.52 -8.97
N GLU A 116 -31.40 -16.22 -9.25
CA GLU A 116 -32.33 -15.59 -10.19
C GLU A 116 -31.68 -15.16 -11.51
N GLY A 117 -30.35 -15.14 -11.56
CA GLY A 117 -29.57 -14.78 -12.74
C GLY A 117 -29.73 -13.30 -13.11
N PRO A 118 -29.74 -12.97 -14.42
CA PRO A 118 -29.88 -11.60 -14.90
C PRO A 118 -31.15 -10.86 -14.46
N ALA A 119 -32.18 -11.58 -14.01
CA ALA A 119 -33.44 -11.01 -13.54
C ALA A 119 -33.40 -10.57 -12.07
N SER A 120 -32.34 -10.92 -11.32
CA SER A 120 -32.20 -10.52 -9.93
C SER A 120 -32.12 -8.99 -9.79
N GLY A 121 -32.78 -8.44 -8.77
CA GLY A 121 -32.61 -7.03 -8.40
C GLY A 121 -31.16 -6.64 -8.06
N TYR A 122 -30.34 -7.62 -7.67
CA TYR A 122 -28.92 -7.46 -7.38
C TYR A 122 -28.01 -7.69 -8.58
N ALA A 123 -28.52 -8.13 -9.75
CA ALA A 123 -27.67 -8.39 -10.92
C ALA A 123 -26.87 -7.15 -11.37
N ARG A 124 -27.45 -5.96 -11.18
CA ARG A 124 -26.79 -4.67 -11.48
C ARG A 124 -25.70 -4.28 -10.48
N TRP A 125 -25.68 -4.86 -9.28
CA TRP A 125 -24.67 -4.54 -8.27
C TRP A 125 -23.29 -4.99 -8.70
N PHE A 126 -23.20 -6.09 -9.43
CA PHE A 126 -21.94 -6.70 -9.80
C PHE A 126 -21.61 -6.48 -11.28
N ASP A 127 -20.32 -6.38 -11.57
CA ASP A 127 -19.80 -6.20 -12.91
C ASP A 127 -19.58 -7.55 -13.60
N ILE A 128 -20.68 -8.12 -14.11
CA ILE A 128 -20.71 -9.43 -14.78
C ILE A 128 -20.87 -9.24 -16.29
N ASP A 129 -19.97 -9.85 -17.07
CA ASP A 129 -20.09 -10.06 -18.51
C ASP A 129 -20.94 -11.30 -18.77
N TRP A 130 -22.27 -11.11 -18.77
CA TRP A 130 -23.23 -12.19 -18.97
C TRP A 130 -23.14 -12.82 -20.37
N GLU A 131 -22.76 -12.04 -21.39
CA GLU A 131 -22.61 -12.53 -22.77
C GLU A 131 -21.48 -13.56 -22.88
N ALA A 132 -20.37 -13.36 -22.15
CA ALA A 132 -19.18 -14.22 -22.23
C ALA A 132 -19.44 -15.68 -21.81
N GLN A 133 -20.47 -15.95 -21.01
CA GLN A 133 -20.80 -17.30 -20.52
C GLN A 133 -22.26 -17.67 -20.76
N GLY A 134 -22.88 -17.12 -21.81
CA GLY A 134 -24.24 -17.51 -22.23
C GLY A 134 -25.31 -17.28 -21.16
N GLY A 135 -25.14 -16.24 -20.34
CA GLY A 135 -26.05 -15.91 -19.22
C GLY A 135 -25.71 -16.58 -17.89
N GLN A 136 -24.61 -17.33 -17.79
CA GLN A 136 -24.15 -17.93 -16.54
C GLN A 136 -23.01 -17.11 -15.88
N VAL A 137 -22.84 -17.26 -14.57
CA VAL A 137 -21.67 -16.78 -13.82
C VAL A 137 -20.68 -17.93 -13.60
N LEU A 138 -19.42 -17.75 -13.96
CA LEU A 138 -18.40 -18.77 -13.73
C LEU A 138 -17.98 -18.79 -12.25
N LEU A 139 -17.98 -19.97 -11.61
CA LEU A 139 -17.56 -20.15 -10.21
C LEU A 139 -16.32 -21.05 -10.12
N PRO A 140 -15.10 -20.50 -10.05
CA PRO A 140 -13.85 -21.27 -10.04
C PRO A 140 -13.55 -21.92 -8.68
N VAL A 141 -14.38 -22.86 -8.26
CA VAL A 141 -14.37 -23.43 -6.89
C VAL A 141 -13.96 -24.91 -6.83
N LEU A 142 -13.98 -25.62 -7.95
CA LEU A 142 -13.67 -27.06 -7.96
C LEU A 142 -12.16 -27.29 -7.93
N GLY A 143 -11.70 -28.28 -7.15
CA GLY A 143 -10.29 -28.67 -7.06
C GLY A 143 -9.72 -29.27 -8.36
N GLY A 144 -10.59 -29.87 -9.18
CA GLY A 144 -10.26 -30.49 -10.46
C GLY A 144 -11.35 -30.30 -11.51
N PRO A 145 -11.18 -30.85 -12.72
CA PRO A 145 -12.20 -30.84 -13.77
C PRO A 145 -13.54 -31.41 -13.29
N LEU A 146 -14.67 -30.84 -13.74
CA LEU A 146 -16.02 -31.18 -13.26
C LEU A 146 -16.28 -32.68 -13.23
N GLY A 147 -15.94 -33.42 -14.29
CA GLY A 147 -16.17 -34.87 -14.34
C GLY A 147 -15.46 -35.68 -13.26
N ALA A 148 -14.34 -35.19 -12.73
CA ALA A 148 -13.62 -35.84 -11.63
C ALA A 148 -14.16 -35.43 -10.24
N GLU A 149 -14.82 -34.27 -10.15
CA GLU A 149 -15.34 -33.71 -8.91
C GLU A 149 -16.86 -33.91 -8.74
N ILE A 150 -17.56 -34.39 -9.78
CA ILE A 150 -19.03 -34.44 -9.84
C ILE A 150 -19.65 -35.27 -8.70
N ASP A 151 -19.03 -36.38 -8.30
CA ASP A 151 -19.51 -37.23 -7.20
C ASP A 151 -19.43 -36.56 -5.82
N ARG A 152 -18.70 -35.44 -5.72
CA ARG A 152 -18.60 -34.64 -4.49
C ARG A 152 -19.67 -33.55 -4.42
N LEU A 153 -20.35 -33.26 -5.52
CA LEU A 153 -21.47 -32.32 -5.56
C LEU A 153 -22.73 -33.00 -5.02
N LYS A 154 -23.38 -32.35 -4.05
CA LYS A 154 -24.58 -32.89 -3.39
C LYS A 154 -25.68 -31.85 -3.36
N VAL A 155 -26.89 -32.27 -3.74
CA VAL A 155 -28.10 -31.49 -3.55
C VAL A 155 -28.62 -31.71 -2.14
N ASP A 156 -28.85 -30.62 -1.42
CA ASP A 156 -29.41 -30.57 -0.07
C ASP A 156 -30.54 -29.55 -0.05
N GLY A 157 -31.78 -30.03 -0.26
CA GLY A 157 -32.95 -29.16 -0.42
C GLY A 157 -32.85 -28.31 -1.70
N ASP A 158 -32.79 -26.99 -1.51
CA ASP A 158 -32.65 -25.96 -2.54
C ASP A 158 -31.20 -25.46 -2.69
N VAL A 159 -30.22 -26.21 -2.16
CA VAL A 159 -28.80 -25.84 -2.16
C VAL A 159 -27.95 -26.92 -2.82
N LEU A 160 -27.01 -26.50 -3.68
CA LEU A 160 -25.91 -27.31 -4.18
C LEU A 160 -24.70 -27.15 -3.26
N ARG A 161 -24.14 -28.27 -2.79
CA ARG A 161 -22.96 -28.30 -1.92
C ARG A 161 -21.74 -28.91 -2.62
N TYR A 162 -20.58 -28.28 -2.42
CA TYR A 162 -19.27 -28.83 -2.74
C TYR A 162 -18.34 -28.62 -1.55
N HIS A 163 -18.08 -29.67 -0.77
CA HIS A 163 -17.44 -29.53 0.54
C HIS A 163 -18.16 -28.46 1.40
N GLU A 164 -17.46 -27.41 1.84
CA GLU A 164 -18.00 -26.29 2.63
C GLU A 164 -18.72 -25.23 1.78
N HIS A 165 -18.57 -25.28 0.45
CA HIS A 165 -19.24 -24.35 -0.46
C HIS A 165 -20.73 -24.68 -0.56
N ALA A 166 -21.56 -23.64 -0.58
CA ALA A 166 -23.00 -23.72 -0.74
C ALA A 166 -23.45 -22.71 -1.79
N PHE A 167 -24.26 -23.17 -2.74
CA PHE A 167 -24.81 -22.37 -3.83
C PHE A 167 -26.33 -22.57 -3.91
N PRO A 168 -27.11 -21.53 -4.19
CA PRO A 168 -28.56 -21.69 -4.38
C PRO A 168 -28.85 -22.50 -5.63
N LEU A 169 -29.97 -23.22 -5.64
CA LEU A 169 -30.52 -23.78 -6.86
C LEU A 169 -31.49 -22.80 -7.49
N ARG A 170 -31.44 -22.68 -8.82
CA ARG A 170 -32.46 -22.01 -9.61
C ARG A 170 -33.81 -22.66 -9.35
N GLU A 171 -34.85 -21.84 -9.20
CA GLU A 171 -36.20 -22.33 -8.93
C GLU A 171 -36.63 -23.39 -9.96
N GLY A 172 -37.24 -24.47 -9.47
CA GLY A 172 -37.72 -25.58 -10.30
C GLY A 172 -36.65 -26.60 -10.74
N THR A 173 -35.36 -26.39 -10.42
CA THR A 173 -34.27 -27.28 -10.89
C THR A 173 -33.89 -28.40 -9.93
N ALA A 174 -34.31 -28.33 -8.65
CA ALA A 174 -33.83 -29.24 -7.59
C ALA A 174 -34.12 -30.74 -7.78
N ARG A 175 -35.05 -31.09 -8.68
CA ARG A 175 -35.39 -32.49 -8.98
C ARG A 175 -34.74 -33.02 -10.25
N LEU A 176 -33.98 -32.19 -10.97
CA LEU A 176 -33.28 -32.62 -12.18
C LEU A 176 -32.12 -33.56 -11.83
N PRO A 177 -31.77 -34.52 -12.72
CA PRO A 177 -30.52 -35.25 -12.62
C PRO A 177 -29.33 -34.30 -12.51
N LEU A 178 -28.30 -34.63 -11.73
CA LEU A 178 -27.21 -33.70 -11.40
C LEU A 178 -26.56 -33.02 -12.64
N PRO A 179 -26.25 -33.71 -13.75
CA PRO A 179 -25.73 -33.03 -14.94
C PRO A 179 -26.68 -31.98 -15.51
N GLU A 180 -27.96 -32.34 -15.69
CA GLU A 180 -29.00 -31.43 -16.18
C GLU A 180 -29.28 -30.28 -15.19
N LEU A 181 -29.20 -30.57 -13.89
CA LEU A 181 -29.30 -29.58 -12.83
C LEU A 181 -28.19 -28.54 -12.96
N LEU A 182 -26.94 -28.96 -13.12
CA LEU A 182 -25.79 -28.05 -13.26
C LEU A 182 -25.93 -27.17 -14.50
N ASP A 183 -26.34 -27.75 -15.63
CA ASP A 183 -26.56 -27.01 -16.88
C ASP A 183 -27.71 -25.99 -16.78
N ALA A 184 -28.71 -26.26 -15.94
CA ALA A 184 -29.87 -25.38 -15.75
C ALA A 184 -29.61 -24.16 -14.84
N GLN A 185 -28.51 -24.15 -14.08
CA GLN A 185 -28.19 -23.07 -13.15
C GLN A 185 -27.77 -21.78 -13.88
N TRP A 186 -27.92 -20.64 -13.20
CA TRP A 186 -27.37 -19.35 -13.65
C TRP A 186 -25.88 -19.20 -13.34
N TYR A 187 -25.23 -20.28 -12.90
CA TYR A 187 -23.82 -20.31 -12.60
C TYR A 187 -23.22 -21.65 -12.96
N ARG A 188 -21.91 -21.69 -13.16
CA ARG A 188 -21.17 -22.90 -13.51
C ARG A 188 -20.00 -23.12 -12.55
N PRO A 189 -20.11 -24.07 -11.60
CA PRO A 189 -18.96 -24.51 -10.82
C PRO A 189 -17.93 -25.16 -11.74
N VAL A 190 -16.71 -24.62 -11.75
CA VAL A 190 -15.62 -25.09 -12.61
C VAL A 190 -14.34 -25.29 -11.85
N TRP A 191 -13.39 -25.99 -12.49
CA TRP A 191 -12.03 -26.10 -12.00
C TRP A 191 -11.44 -24.71 -11.79
N TRP A 192 -10.87 -24.45 -10.61
CA TRP A 192 -10.38 -23.13 -10.23
C TRP A 192 -9.38 -22.53 -11.23
N ARG A 193 -8.61 -23.36 -11.94
CA ARG A 193 -7.66 -22.89 -12.96
C ARG A 193 -8.31 -22.22 -14.18
N LEU A 194 -9.59 -22.50 -14.46
CA LEU A 194 -10.30 -21.84 -15.56
C LEU A 194 -10.60 -20.35 -15.27
N ALA A 195 -10.51 -19.90 -14.01
CA ALA A 195 -10.58 -18.47 -13.67
C ALA A 195 -9.58 -17.62 -14.45
N ARG A 196 -8.44 -18.22 -14.83
CA ARG A 196 -7.38 -17.54 -15.57
C ARG A 196 -7.86 -17.02 -16.94
N THR A 197 -8.73 -17.74 -17.62
CA THR A 197 -9.06 -17.50 -19.05
C THR A 197 -10.55 -17.38 -19.32
N GLU A 198 -11.42 -17.84 -18.43
CA GLU A 198 -12.87 -17.90 -18.68
C GLU A 198 -13.71 -17.02 -17.74
N LEU A 199 -13.13 -16.45 -16.69
CA LEU A 199 -13.86 -15.66 -15.72
C LEU A 199 -14.60 -14.48 -16.37
N ASN A 200 -15.84 -14.27 -15.94
CA ASN A 200 -16.74 -13.30 -16.56
C ASN A 200 -17.32 -12.28 -15.59
N TYR A 201 -16.65 -12.05 -14.46
CA TYR A 201 -16.91 -10.90 -13.61
C TYR A 201 -15.62 -10.14 -13.34
N ARG A 202 -15.71 -8.83 -13.18
CA ARG A 202 -14.56 -8.01 -12.77
C ARG A 202 -14.15 -8.38 -11.35
N ARG A 203 -12.85 -8.51 -11.11
CA ARG A 203 -12.26 -8.81 -9.80
C ARG A 203 -11.56 -7.61 -9.19
N PHE A 204 -11.22 -7.71 -7.91
CA PHE A 204 -10.13 -6.93 -7.33
C PHE A 204 -8.78 -7.58 -7.73
N PHE A 205 -7.99 -6.87 -8.53
CA PHE A 205 -6.78 -7.41 -9.16
C PHE A 205 -7.03 -8.76 -9.87
N SER A 206 -6.31 -9.81 -9.45
CA SER A 206 -6.46 -11.19 -9.93
C SER A 206 -7.12 -12.13 -8.91
N ILE A 207 -7.70 -11.58 -7.82
CA ILE A 207 -8.29 -12.35 -6.71
C ILE A 207 -9.72 -12.73 -7.07
N SER A 208 -9.98 -14.02 -7.30
CA SER A 208 -11.29 -14.50 -7.78
C SER A 208 -12.35 -14.49 -6.68
N GLU A 209 -11.90 -14.46 -5.43
CA GLU A 209 -12.69 -14.41 -4.21
C GLU A 209 -13.28 -13.01 -3.94
N LEU A 210 -12.98 -12.00 -4.77
CA LEU A 210 -13.49 -10.63 -4.63
C LEU A 210 -14.14 -10.17 -5.95
N ILE A 211 -15.46 -9.96 -5.94
CA ILE A 211 -16.26 -9.55 -7.10
C ILE A 211 -16.48 -8.04 -7.11
N GLY A 212 -16.25 -7.40 -8.26
CA GLY A 212 -16.35 -5.97 -8.45
C GLY A 212 -17.79 -5.45 -8.37
N VAL A 213 -17.99 -4.40 -7.57
CA VAL A 213 -19.25 -3.70 -7.37
C VAL A 213 -19.35 -2.48 -8.29
N ARG A 214 -20.54 -2.22 -8.83
CA ARG A 214 -20.84 -1.14 -9.77
C ARG A 214 -21.31 0.13 -9.04
N VAL A 215 -20.43 0.67 -8.19
CA VAL A 215 -20.74 1.85 -7.36
C VAL A 215 -20.97 3.14 -8.17
N GLU A 216 -20.66 3.14 -9.48
CA GLU A 216 -21.05 4.22 -10.38
C GLU A 216 -22.57 4.37 -10.49
N ASP A 217 -23.33 3.27 -10.34
CA ASP A 217 -24.78 3.26 -10.25
C ASP A 217 -25.23 3.96 -8.95
N PRO A 218 -26.04 5.03 -9.02
CA PRO A 218 -26.53 5.74 -7.84
C PRO A 218 -27.24 4.85 -6.82
N GLU A 219 -28.05 3.89 -7.25
CA GLU A 219 -28.79 3.02 -6.32
C GLU A 219 -27.87 2.03 -5.60
N VAL A 220 -26.80 1.59 -6.27
CA VAL A 220 -25.76 0.76 -5.66
C VAL A 220 -24.94 1.58 -4.66
N PHE A 221 -24.55 2.81 -5.01
CA PHE A 221 -23.88 3.72 -4.09
C PHE A 221 -24.71 3.95 -2.81
N GLU A 222 -25.97 4.33 -2.94
CA GLU A 222 -26.86 4.58 -1.79
C GLU A 222 -26.96 3.34 -0.90
N ALA A 223 -27.21 2.15 -1.49
CA ALA A 223 -27.34 0.92 -0.73
C ALA A 223 -26.05 0.49 -0.01
N THR A 224 -24.89 0.72 -0.64
CA THR A 224 -23.58 0.31 -0.10
C THR A 224 -22.98 1.30 0.89
N HIS A 225 -23.45 2.55 0.89
CA HIS A 225 -22.93 3.61 1.75
C HIS A 225 -23.89 4.02 2.87
N ALA A 226 -25.15 3.58 2.84
CA ALA A 226 -26.20 3.98 3.78
C ALA A 226 -25.75 3.95 5.25
N THR A 227 -25.23 2.82 5.73
CA THR A 227 -24.79 2.64 7.12
C THR A 227 -23.63 3.56 7.48
N ILE A 228 -22.63 3.71 6.61
CA ILE A 228 -21.49 4.61 6.85
C ILE A 228 -21.95 6.07 6.91
N LEU A 229 -22.82 6.48 5.99
CA LEU A 229 -23.36 7.84 5.95
C LEU A 229 -24.23 8.14 7.19
N GLU A 230 -25.00 7.16 7.67
CA GLU A 230 -25.75 7.27 8.92
C GLU A 230 -24.82 7.48 10.12
N LEU A 231 -23.78 6.65 10.25
CA LEU A 231 -22.79 6.77 11.32
C LEU A 231 -22.04 8.11 11.29
N LEU A 232 -21.78 8.68 10.10
CA LEU A 232 -21.23 10.03 9.95
C LEU A 232 -22.21 11.13 10.38
N ARG A 233 -23.48 11.03 9.93
CA ARG A 233 -24.53 12.02 10.30
C ARG A 233 -24.78 12.06 11.80
N GLU A 234 -24.70 10.93 12.47
CA GLU A 234 -24.87 10.81 13.92
C GLU A 234 -23.59 11.14 14.71
N GLY A 235 -22.49 11.43 14.02
CA GLY A 235 -21.21 11.72 14.64
C GLY A 235 -20.62 10.54 15.39
N VAL A 236 -20.82 9.31 14.92
CA VAL A 236 -20.05 8.14 15.38
C VAL A 236 -18.68 8.11 14.71
N ILE A 237 -18.65 8.49 13.42
CA ILE A 237 -17.45 8.61 12.59
C ILE A 237 -17.28 10.09 12.20
N ASP A 238 -16.04 10.52 12.02
CA ASP A 238 -15.66 11.89 11.71
C ASP A 238 -15.07 12.08 10.31
N GLY A 239 -14.57 11.02 9.68
CA GLY A 239 -14.03 11.05 8.32
C GLY A 239 -13.76 9.66 7.75
N LEU A 240 -13.23 9.61 6.52
CA LEU A 240 -13.15 8.37 5.74
C LEU A 240 -11.77 8.15 5.11
N ARG A 241 -11.40 6.88 4.93
CA ARG A 241 -10.35 6.44 4.02
C ARG A 241 -10.98 5.55 2.95
N VAL A 242 -10.79 5.88 1.68
CA VAL A 242 -11.35 5.13 0.54
C VAL A 242 -10.34 4.10 0.06
N ASP A 243 -10.71 2.83 0.12
CA ASP A 243 -9.94 1.73 -0.45
C ASP A 243 -10.02 1.69 -1.97
N HIS A 244 -8.86 1.48 -2.60
CA HIS A 244 -8.73 1.18 -4.02
C HIS A 244 -9.67 1.96 -4.98
N PRO A 245 -9.68 3.31 -4.95
CA PRO A 245 -10.45 4.14 -5.88
C PRO A 245 -10.09 3.87 -7.35
N ASP A 246 -8.87 3.41 -7.63
CA ASP A 246 -8.40 3.13 -8.99
C ASP A 246 -9.06 1.90 -9.63
N GLY A 247 -9.77 1.07 -8.85
CA GLY A 247 -10.60 -0.01 -9.36
C GLY A 247 -12.00 0.44 -9.82
N LEU A 248 -12.43 1.65 -9.45
CA LEU A 248 -13.76 2.15 -9.75
C LEU A 248 -13.95 2.46 -11.24
N ALA A 249 -15.19 2.37 -11.71
CA ALA A 249 -15.50 2.70 -13.09
C ALA A 249 -15.27 4.20 -13.36
N ASP A 250 -15.80 5.05 -12.47
CA ASP A 250 -15.69 6.51 -12.52
C ASP A 250 -15.34 7.06 -11.12
N PRO A 251 -14.04 7.10 -10.74
CA PRO A 251 -13.61 7.65 -9.46
C PRO A 251 -13.90 9.15 -9.35
N ASP A 252 -13.89 9.90 -10.46
CA ASP A 252 -14.19 11.33 -10.47
C ASP A 252 -15.63 11.60 -10.01
N ALA A 253 -16.60 10.83 -10.51
CA ALA A 253 -17.99 10.94 -10.09
C ALA A 253 -18.24 10.36 -8.70
N TYR A 254 -17.62 9.22 -8.36
CA TYR A 254 -17.74 8.60 -7.05
C TYR A 254 -17.30 9.57 -5.93
N LEU A 255 -16.12 10.18 -6.06
CA LEU A 255 -15.57 11.05 -5.02
C LEU A 255 -16.37 12.35 -4.87
N ARG A 256 -16.94 12.90 -5.96
CA ARG A 256 -17.87 14.03 -5.87
C ARG A 256 -19.14 13.66 -5.12
N ARG A 257 -19.75 12.52 -5.46
CA ARG A 257 -20.94 12.01 -4.78
C ARG A 257 -20.68 11.74 -3.29
N LEU A 258 -19.53 11.15 -2.97
CA LEU A 258 -19.11 10.91 -1.58
C LEU A 258 -18.89 12.23 -0.82
N HIS A 259 -18.24 13.22 -1.43
CA HIS A 259 -18.04 14.52 -0.81
C HIS A 259 -19.36 15.22 -0.48
N GLU A 260 -20.31 15.22 -1.42
CA GLU A 260 -21.66 15.76 -1.22
C GLU A 260 -22.41 15.00 -0.10
N ALA A 261 -22.40 13.67 -0.15
CA ALA A 261 -23.11 12.83 0.81
C ALA A 261 -22.54 12.90 2.24
N THR A 262 -21.23 13.15 2.37
CA THR A 262 -20.56 13.28 3.67
C THR A 262 -20.61 14.70 4.22
N GLY A 263 -20.97 15.71 3.40
CA GLY A 263 -20.86 17.12 3.79
C GLY A 263 -19.42 17.60 3.88
N GLY A 264 -18.53 17.06 3.04
CA GLY A 264 -17.12 17.48 2.97
C GLY A 264 -16.24 17.03 4.14
N ARG A 265 -16.59 15.94 4.82
CA ARG A 265 -15.77 15.37 5.90
C ARG A 265 -14.38 14.99 5.38
N TRP A 266 -13.38 15.07 6.26
CA TRP A 266 -12.00 14.72 5.91
C TRP A 266 -11.94 13.31 5.32
N THR A 267 -11.54 13.23 4.05
CA THR A 267 -11.55 12.00 3.27
C THR A 267 -10.23 11.86 2.54
N VAL A 268 -9.50 10.77 2.75
CA VAL A 268 -8.30 10.43 2.00
C VAL A 268 -8.53 9.21 1.13
N VAL A 269 -7.78 9.10 0.04
CA VAL A 269 -7.91 8.00 -0.91
C VAL A 269 -6.63 7.17 -0.97
N GLU A 270 -6.76 5.84 -0.98
CA GLU A 270 -5.62 4.97 -1.23
C GLU A 270 -5.26 4.97 -2.72
N LYS A 271 -4.52 5.98 -3.13
CA LYS A 271 -4.06 6.13 -4.52
C LYS A 271 -2.55 6.17 -4.56
N ILE A 272 -1.97 5.27 -5.35
CA ILE A 272 -0.51 5.22 -5.54
C ILE A 272 -0.14 6.21 -6.65
N LEU A 273 0.73 7.16 -6.31
CA LEU A 273 1.27 8.14 -7.25
C LEU A 273 2.66 7.72 -7.71
N SER A 274 2.82 7.66 -9.03
CA SER A 274 4.12 7.44 -9.68
C SER A 274 4.97 8.71 -9.57
N ASP A 275 6.25 8.62 -9.94
CA ASP A 275 7.12 9.80 -9.84
C ASP A 275 6.65 10.94 -10.76
N GLY A 276 6.50 12.13 -10.19
CA GLY A 276 5.97 13.30 -10.90
C GLY A 276 4.47 13.28 -11.18
N GLU A 277 3.75 12.18 -10.89
CA GLU A 277 2.30 12.09 -11.08
C GLU A 277 1.57 12.97 -10.02
N PRO A 278 0.76 13.95 -10.43
CA PRO A 278 -0.09 14.69 -9.51
C PRO A 278 -1.39 13.92 -9.21
N LEU A 279 -1.92 14.09 -8.01
CA LEU A 279 -3.31 13.71 -7.72
C LEU A 279 -4.26 14.58 -8.57
N PRO A 280 -5.34 14.04 -9.16
CA PRO A 280 -6.30 14.84 -9.92
C PRO A 280 -6.85 16.00 -9.08
N ALA A 281 -6.59 17.24 -9.52
CA ALA A 281 -6.94 18.46 -8.78
C ALA A 281 -8.45 18.66 -8.60
N SER A 282 -9.28 17.98 -9.41
CA SER A 282 -10.74 18.02 -9.32
C SER A 282 -11.31 17.11 -8.24
N TRP A 283 -10.52 16.24 -7.61
CA TRP A 283 -11.02 15.34 -6.56
C TRP A 283 -11.28 16.11 -5.27
N PRO A 284 -12.52 16.13 -4.74
CA PRO A 284 -12.86 16.86 -3.53
C PRO A 284 -12.52 16.05 -2.27
N VAL A 285 -11.24 15.72 -2.14
CA VAL A 285 -10.65 14.90 -1.06
C VAL A 285 -9.54 15.70 -0.36
N ALA A 286 -9.13 15.24 0.82
CA ALA A 286 -8.01 15.83 1.55
C ALA A 286 -6.64 15.48 0.93
N GLY A 287 -6.57 14.36 0.22
CA GLY A 287 -5.37 13.89 -0.49
C GLY A 287 -5.29 12.37 -0.52
N THR A 288 -4.06 11.83 -0.59
CA THR A 288 -3.80 10.38 -0.57
C THR A 288 -3.69 9.86 0.88
N THR A 289 -3.57 8.54 1.04
CA THR A 289 -3.14 7.92 2.29
C THR A 289 -1.65 8.15 2.59
N GLY A 290 -0.83 8.52 1.59
CA GLY A 290 0.53 9.02 1.82
C GLY A 290 1.70 8.13 1.39
N TYR A 291 1.53 7.14 0.52
CA TYR A 291 2.65 6.35 -0.02
C TYR A 291 3.66 7.20 -0.83
N ASP A 292 3.19 8.31 -1.40
CA ASP A 292 4.04 9.31 -2.01
C ASP A 292 4.96 9.99 -0.98
N ALA A 293 4.46 10.28 0.23
CA ALA A 293 5.28 10.79 1.33
C ALA A 293 6.31 9.74 1.77
N LEU A 294 5.90 8.48 1.92
CA LEU A 294 6.79 7.36 2.26
C LEU A 294 8.01 7.33 1.34
N ARG A 295 7.80 7.35 0.02
CA ARG A 295 8.88 7.35 -0.98
C ARG A 295 9.87 8.49 -0.76
N HIS A 296 9.39 9.70 -0.50
CA HIS A 296 10.26 10.87 -0.32
C HIS A 296 11.04 10.82 1.00
N VAL A 297 10.42 10.33 2.07
CA VAL A 297 11.07 10.16 3.37
C VAL A 297 12.15 9.08 3.31
N ASP A 298 11.84 7.89 2.79
CA ASP A 298 12.82 6.80 2.65
C ASP A 298 14.00 7.19 1.74
N GLY A 299 13.68 7.84 0.61
CA GLY A 299 14.69 8.28 -0.35
C GLY A 299 15.69 9.28 0.22
N LEU A 300 15.28 10.08 1.21
CA LEU A 300 16.14 11.06 1.90
C LEU A 300 17.34 10.40 2.59
N PHE A 301 17.16 9.19 3.12
CA PHE A 301 18.17 8.44 3.87
C PHE A 301 18.99 7.49 2.98
N THR A 302 18.75 7.48 1.67
CA THR A 302 19.48 6.63 0.71
C THR A 302 20.68 7.38 0.12
N ASP A 303 21.88 6.78 0.15
CA ASP A 303 23.07 7.31 -0.52
C ASP A 303 22.99 6.99 -2.04
N PRO A 304 22.86 8.00 -2.94
CA PRO A 304 22.76 7.75 -4.37
C PRO A 304 24.01 7.11 -4.98
N ALA A 305 25.20 7.54 -4.56
CA ALA A 305 26.46 6.95 -5.06
C ALA A 305 26.63 5.53 -4.52
N GLY A 306 26.30 5.38 -3.24
CA GLY A 306 26.23 4.11 -2.53
C GLY A 306 25.32 3.07 -3.17
N PHE A 307 24.11 3.48 -3.57
CA PHE A 307 23.15 2.64 -4.27
C PHE A 307 23.68 2.17 -5.63
N GLY A 308 24.32 3.06 -6.41
CA GLY A 308 24.94 2.69 -7.68
C GLY A 308 26.02 1.61 -7.52
N GLU A 309 26.86 1.72 -6.49
CA GLU A 309 27.84 0.68 -6.17
C GLU A 309 27.18 -0.62 -5.69
N LEU A 310 26.16 -0.54 -4.83
CA LEU A 310 25.40 -1.69 -4.33
C LEU A 310 24.72 -2.47 -5.46
N LEU A 311 24.12 -1.77 -6.43
CA LEU A 311 23.56 -2.37 -7.65
C LEU A 311 24.63 -3.13 -8.45
N GLY A 312 25.83 -2.56 -8.57
CA GLY A 312 26.98 -3.23 -9.18
C GLY A 312 27.40 -4.50 -8.44
N GLN A 313 27.38 -4.49 -7.10
CA GLN A 313 27.66 -5.67 -6.28
C GLN A 313 26.58 -6.75 -6.47
N TYR A 314 25.30 -6.36 -6.44
CA TYR A 314 24.18 -7.27 -6.69
C TYR A 314 24.29 -7.94 -8.07
N ARG A 315 24.54 -7.17 -9.14
CA ARG A 315 24.68 -7.72 -10.50
C ARG A 315 25.84 -8.71 -10.61
N ARG A 316 26.95 -8.50 -9.89
CA ARG A 316 28.06 -9.46 -9.83
C ARG A 316 27.73 -10.71 -9.01
N PHE A 317 27.05 -10.54 -7.88
CA PHE A 317 26.73 -11.63 -6.96
C PHE A 317 25.63 -12.54 -7.51
N ALA A 318 24.52 -11.93 -7.95
CA ALA A 318 23.32 -12.65 -8.35
C ALA A 318 23.28 -12.98 -9.85
N ALA A 319 24.07 -12.27 -10.67
CA ALA A 319 24.10 -12.40 -12.13
C ALA A 319 22.70 -12.56 -12.78
N PRO A 320 21.72 -11.72 -12.42
CA PRO A 320 20.36 -11.85 -12.95
C PRO A 320 20.31 -11.56 -14.46
N GLN A 321 19.34 -12.15 -15.15
CA GLN A 321 19.01 -11.73 -16.51
C GLN A 321 18.46 -10.29 -16.50
N THR A 322 18.71 -9.53 -17.56
CA THR A 322 18.29 -8.13 -17.68
C THR A 322 16.82 -7.92 -17.31
N ASP A 323 15.93 -8.75 -17.85
CA ASP A 323 14.48 -8.65 -17.67
C ASP A 323 13.93 -9.51 -16.49
N ARG A 324 14.81 -10.05 -15.65
CA ARG A 324 14.47 -10.85 -14.46
C ARG A 324 15.24 -10.42 -13.21
N GLY A 325 15.38 -9.11 -13.03
CA GLY A 325 16.05 -8.50 -11.88
C GLY A 325 17.33 -7.74 -12.22
N GLY A 326 17.88 -7.87 -13.43
CA GLY A 326 19.11 -7.18 -13.83
C GLY A 326 18.93 -5.69 -14.11
N ASP A 327 17.77 -5.31 -14.65
CA ASP A 327 17.40 -3.94 -14.98
C ASP A 327 15.93 -3.69 -14.58
N TRP A 328 15.65 -2.51 -14.03
CA TRP A 328 14.34 -2.21 -13.46
C TRP A 328 13.25 -2.18 -14.54
N ASP A 329 13.41 -1.36 -15.56
CA ASP A 329 12.38 -1.14 -16.58
C ASP A 329 12.14 -2.40 -17.41
N ALA A 330 13.20 -3.13 -17.76
CA ALA A 330 13.07 -4.42 -18.44
C ALA A 330 12.34 -5.47 -17.57
N THR A 331 12.59 -5.48 -16.26
CA THR A 331 11.94 -6.40 -15.32
C THR A 331 10.45 -6.08 -15.15
N VAL A 332 10.10 -4.79 -15.02
CA VAL A 332 8.70 -4.34 -14.97
C VAL A 332 7.97 -4.73 -16.25
N ARG A 333 8.56 -4.44 -17.42
CA ARG A 333 7.97 -4.78 -18.72
C ARG A 333 7.73 -6.28 -18.85
N ARG A 334 8.70 -7.12 -18.48
CA ARG A 334 8.55 -8.59 -18.49
C ARG A 334 7.48 -9.08 -17.51
N ALA A 335 7.39 -8.48 -16.32
CA ALA A 335 6.35 -8.78 -15.36
C ALA A 335 4.96 -8.42 -15.92
N ALA A 336 4.83 -7.25 -16.54
CA ALA A 336 3.57 -6.78 -17.14
C ALA A 336 3.06 -7.72 -18.24
N TYR A 337 3.94 -8.17 -19.15
CA TYR A 337 3.55 -9.19 -20.13
C TYR A 337 3.08 -10.50 -19.48
N LYS A 338 3.77 -10.98 -18.44
CA LYS A 338 3.37 -12.20 -17.72
C LYS A 338 1.97 -12.02 -17.10
N VAL A 339 1.72 -10.90 -16.43
CA VAL A 339 0.42 -10.60 -15.82
C VAL A 339 -0.68 -10.53 -16.88
N LEU A 340 -0.50 -9.80 -17.98
CA LEU A 340 -1.51 -9.66 -19.04
C LEU A 340 -1.81 -10.97 -19.78
N THR A 341 -0.84 -11.87 -19.92
CA THR A 341 -1.02 -13.15 -20.63
C THR A 341 -1.37 -14.32 -19.72
N HIS A 342 -1.32 -14.10 -18.40
CA HIS A 342 -1.61 -15.11 -17.39
C HIS A 342 -2.75 -14.66 -16.48
N GLU A 343 -2.50 -13.77 -15.53
CA GLU A 343 -3.45 -13.43 -14.46
C GLU A 343 -4.64 -12.57 -14.93
N LEU A 344 -4.38 -11.63 -15.86
CA LEU A 344 -5.37 -10.70 -16.40
C LEU A 344 -5.78 -11.04 -17.85
N ALA A 345 -5.59 -12.30 -18.27
CA ALA A 345 -5.92 -12.73 -19.62
C ALA A 345 -7.41 -12.53 -19.93
N THR A 346 -8.30 -12.80 -18.97
CA THR A 346 -9.75 -12.56 -19.07
C THR A 346 -10.11 -11.10 -19.32
N GLU A 347 -9.44 -10.18 -18.65
CA GLU A 347 -9.66 -8.75 -18.76
C GLU A 347 -9.18 -8.23 -20.13
N VAL A 348 -8.04 -8.73 -20.62
CA VAL A 348 -7.54 -8.45 -21.98
C VAL A 348 -8.47 -9.04 -23.05
N ASP A 349 -9.01 -10.25 -22.83
CA ASP A 349 -9.98 -10.88 -23.73
C ASP A 349 -11.26 -10.05 -23.81
N ARG A 350 -11.77 -9.57 -22.67
CA ARG A 350 -12.93 -8.67 -22.62
C ARG A 350 -12.66 -7.37 -23.38
N LEU A 351 -11.53 -6.71 -23.14
CA LEU A 351 -11.13 -5.52 -23.88
C LEU A 351 -11.06 -5.76 -25.38
N THR A 352 -10.46 -6.89 -25.78
CA THR A 352 -10.35 -7.30 -27.19
C THR A 352 -11.73 -7.46 -27.83
N ARG A 353 -12.69 -8.09 -27.13
CA ARG A 353 -14.09 -8.20 -27.60
C ARG A 353 -14.75 -6.83 -27.76
N VAL A 354 -14.60 -5.95 -26.76
CA VAL A 354 -15.18 -4.60 -26.78
C VAL A 354 -14.64 -3.78 -27.97
N VAL A 355 -13.31 -3.71 -28.15
CA VAL A 355 -12.72 -2.95 -29.25
C VAL A 355 -13.04 -3.56 -30.62
N SER A 356 -13.07 -4.90 -30.73
CA SER A 356 -13.46 -5.57 -31.98
C SER A 356 -14.90 -5.23 -32.37
N ARG A 357 -15.81 -5.20 -31.39
CA ARG A 357 -17.22 -4.83 -31.62
C ARG A 357 -17.34 -3.37 -32.07
N LEU A 358 -16.63 -2.45 -31.41
CA LEU A 358 -16.57 -1.03 -31.77
C LEU A 358 -16.06 -0.82 -33.20
N CYS A 359 -14.99 -1.52 -33.59
CA CYS A 359 -14.44 -1.46 -34.94
C CYS A 359 -15.43 -1.98 -35.98
N ALA A 360 -16.06 -3.14 -35.71
CA ALA A 360 -16.99 -3.79 -36.63
C ALA A 360 -18.29 -2.98 -36.85
N THR A 361 -18.78 -2.30 -35.82
CA THR A 361 -20.01 -1.50 -35.89
C THR A 361 -19.76 -0.02 -36.20
N SER A 362 -18.50 0.40 -36.35
CA SER A 362 -18.16 1.80 -36.56
C SER A 362 -18.80 2.37 -37.84
N PRO A 363 -19.35 3.60 -37.78
CA PRO A 363 -19.79 4.30 -38.98
C PRO A 363 -18.61 4.69 -39.88
N GLU A 364 -17.40 4.82 -39.35
CA GLU A 364 -16.18 5.16 -40.07
C GLU A 364 -15.56 3.91 -40.71
N PRO A 365 -15.54 3.78 -42.05
CA PRO A 365 -15.01 2.58 -42.70
C PRO A 365 -13.53 2.32 -42.41
N ALA A 366 -12.75 3.36 -42.10
CA ALA A 366 -11.32 3.24 -41.77
C ALA A 366 -11.03 2.52 -40.44
N LEU A 367 -12.04 2.40 -39.56
CA LEU A 367 -11.94 1.65 -38.31
C LEU A 367 -12.38 0.18 -38.49
N ARG A 368 -12.98 -0.15 -39.63
CA ARG A 368 -13.37 -1.53 -39.96
C ARG A 368 -12.14 -2.34 -40.39
N ASP A 369 -12.32 -3.65 -40.51
CA ASP A 369 -11.29 -4.59 -40.97
C ASP A 369 -10.00 -4.63 -40.11
N ARG A 370 -10.14 -4.37 -38.81
CA ARG A 370 -9.07 -4.58 -37.83
C ARG A 370 -9.08 -6.01 -37.32
N ALA A 371 -7.99 -6.74 -37.54
CA ALA A 371 -7.87 -8.11 -37.07
C ALA A 371 -7.87 -8.16 -35.52
N PRO A 372 -8.66 -9.05 -34.89
CA PRO A 372 -8.72 -9.13 -33.42
C PRO A 372 -7.36 -9.37 -32.75
N TRP A 373 -6.48 -10.13 -33.39
CA TRP A 373 -5.12 -10.35 -32.88
C TRP A 373 -4.31 -9.04 -32.85
N ALA A 374 -4.45 -8.18 -33.85
CA ALA A 374 -3.72 -6.90 -33.92
C ALA A 374 -4.23 -5.92 -32.86
N LEU A 375 -5.55 -5.87 -32.64
CA LEU A 375 -6.16 -5.10 -31.55
C LEU A 375 -5.71 -5.59 -30.17
N ARG A 376 -5.65 -6.92 -29.97
CA ARG A 376 -5.10 -7.52 -28.75
C ARG A 376 -3.65 -7.13 -28.52
N THR A 377 -2.80 -7.25 -29.54
CA THR A 377 -1.39 -6.86 -29.44
C THR A 377 -1.27 -5.38 -29.13
N ALA A 378 -2.00 -4.50 -29.82
CA ALA A 378 -2.00 -3.07 -29.56
C ALA A 378 -2.41 -2.73 -28.11
N LEU A 379 -3.45 -3.38 -27.58
CA LEU A 379 -3.86 -3.25 -26.18
C LEU A 379 -2.74 -3.64 -25.22
N GLN A 380 -2.12 -4.80 -25.44
CA GLN A 380 -1.02 -5.29 -24.60
C GLN A 380 0.17 -4.33 -24.64
N GLU A 381 0.59 -3.91 -25.84
CA GLU A 381 1.75 -3.03 -26.02
C GLU A 381 1.54 -1.65 -25.39
N LEU A 382 0.33 -1.08 -25.46
CA LEU A 382 0.04 0.18 -24.78
C LEU A 382 -0.03 0.00 -23.25
N LEU A 383 -0.69 -1.05 -22.76
CA LEU A 383 -0.82 -1.32 -21.32
C LEU A 383 0.54 -1.54 -20.62
N VAL A 384 1.46 -2.31 -21.22
CA VAL A 384 2.79 -2.57 -20.62
C VAL A 384 3.71 -1.34 -20.60
N ARG A 385 3.36 -0.28 -21.32
CA ARG A 385 4.12 0.99 -21.38
C ARG A 385 3.55 2.07 -20.49
N LEU A 386 2.43 1.83 -19.81
CA LEU A 386 1.89 2.79 -18.85
C LEU A 386 2.83 2.94 -17.64
N GLU A 387 3.22 4.18 -17.37
CA GLU A 387 4.08 4.53 -16.23
C GLU A 387 3.28 4.86 -14.96
N VAL A 388 1.98 5.10 -15.11
CA VAL A 388 1.01 5.36 -14.02
C VAL A 388 0.04 4.18 -13.85
N TYR A 389 -0.73 4.17 -12.77
CA TYR A 389 -1.72 3.11 -12.53
C TYR A 389 -2.85 3.12 -13.55
N ARG A 390 -3.40 4.31 -13.88
CA ARG A 390 -4.48 4.42 -14.86
C ARG A 390 -4.65 5.85 -15.38
N PRO A 391 -5.29 6.03 -16.54
CA PRO A 391 -5.88 7.31 -16.93
C PRO A 391 -7.18 7.60 -16.14
N TYR A 392 -7.51 8.88 -16.02
CA TYR A 392 -8.76 9.40 -15.45
C TYR A 392 -9.46 10.31 -16.45
N ALA A 393 -10.78 10.42 -16.37
CA ALA A 393 -11.55 11.28 -17.29
C ALA A 393 -11.29 12.77 -17.04
N SER A 394 -10.98 13.14 -15.78
CA SER A 394 -10.58 14.49 -15.37
C SER A 394 -9.18 14.94 -15.83
N VAL A 395 -8.38 14.03 -16.39
CA VAL A 395 -7.00 14.28 -16.81
C VAL A 395 -6.86 14.00 -18.30
N ASP A 396 -6.07 14.81 -19.02
CA ASP A 396 -5.79 14.55 -20.43
C ASP A 396 -5.08 13.19 -20.57
N ALA A 397 -5.79 12.20 -21.11
CA ALA A 397 -5.29 10.86 -21.29
C ALA A 397 -4.08 10.79 -22.23
N SER A 398 -3.81 11.83 -23.03
CA SER A 398 -2.61 11.90 -23.88
C SER A 398 -1.31 12.08 -23.08
N ALA A 399 -1.40 12.58 -21.84
CA ALA A 399 -0.28 12.62 -20.90
C ALA A 399 0.04 11.24 -20.30
N VAL A 400 -0.91 10.29 -20.36
CA VAL A 400 -0.78 8.93 -19.83
C VAL A 400 -0.48 7.92 -20.94
N VAL A 401 -1.23 7.99 -22.04
CA VAL A 401 -1.03 7.19 -23.25
C VAL A 401 -0.34 8.07 -24.29
N THR A 402 0.96 8.30 -24.08
CA THR A 402 1.76 9.23 -24.85
C THR A 402 1.94 8.79 -26.30
N GLU A 403 2.30 9.72 -27.19
CA GLU A 403 2.63 9.38 -28.57
C GLU A 403 3.92 8.56 -28.64
N GLU A 404 4.88 8.81 -27.74
CA GLU A 404 6.10 8.03 -27.62
C GLU A 404 5.81 6.57 -27.30
N ALA A 405 4.93 6.30 -26.32
CA ALA A 405 4.50 4.95 -25.98
C ALA A 405 3.78 4.27 -27.16
N ALA A 406 2.96 5.02 -27.91
CA ALA A 406 2.28 4.52 -29.10
C ALA A 406 3.26 4.20 -30.24
N ALA A 407 4.24 5.08 -30.49
CA ALA A 407 5.29 4.87 -31.48
C ALA A 407 6.12 3.62 -31.16
N GLU A 408 6.47 3.39 -29.89
CA GLU A 408 7.14 2.16 -29.48
C GLU A 408 6.23 0.92 -29.58
N ALA A 409 4.93 1.05 -29.30
CA ALA A 409 3.97 -0.04 -29.43
C ALA A 409 3.81 -0.50 -30.89
N ARG A 410 3.91 0.43 -31.85
CA ARG A 410 3.89 0.11 -33.30
C ARG A 410 5.04 -0.80 -33.73
N LEU A 411 6.17 -0.78 -33.02
CA LEU A 411 7.33 -1.63 -33.33
C LEU A 411 7.05 -3.13 -33.12
N ALA A 412 5.95 -3.50 -32.46
CA ALA A 412 5.51 -4.88 -32.34
C ALA A 412 4.96 -5.46 -33.66
N PHE A 413 4.73 -4.61 -34.67
CA PHE A 413 4.13 -4.99 -35.94
C PHE A 413 5.15 -4.89 -37.07
N VAL A 414 5.20 -5.92 -37.92
CA VAL A 414 6.03 -5.92 -39.14
C VAL A 414 5.34 -5.16 -40.27
N VAL A 415 4.02 -5.24 -40.35
CA VAL A 415 3.20 -4.61 -41.39
C VAL A 415 2.65 -3.27 -40.87
N PRO A 416 2.99 -2.12 -41.49
CA PRO A 416 2.54 -0.81 -41.02
C PRO A 416 1.02 -0.66 -40.92
N GLU A 417 0.26 -1.28 -41.82
CA GLU A 417 -1.20 -1.24 -41.83
C GLU A 417 -1.81 -1.93 -40.59
N GLU A 418 -1.17 -3.01 -40.12
CA GLU A 418 -1.53 -3.71 -38.88
C GLU A 418 -1.19 -2.86 -37.65
N ALA A 419 -0.07 -2.12 -37.70
CA ALA A 419 0.35 -1.20 -36.64
C ALA A 419 -0.67 -0.08 -36.39
N GLY A 420 -1.52 0.25 -37.37
CA GLY A 420 -2.64 1.18 -37.20
C GLY A 420 -3.65 0.76 -36.13
N ALA A 421 -3.65 -0.51 -35.69
CA ALA A 421 -4.42 -0.94 -34.51
C ALA A 421 -4.02 -0.19 -33.24
N VAL A 422 -2.76 0.23 -33.11
CA VAL A 422 -2.27 1.04 -31.98
C VAL A 422 -2.94 2.41 -31.96
N ASP A 423 -3.10 3.05 -33.12
CA ASP A 423 -3.80 4.34 -33.20
C ASP A 423 -5.27 4.22 -32.83
N VAL A 424 -5.95 3.18 -33.31
CA VAL A 424 -7.35 2.92 -32.97
C VAL A 424 -7.52 2.75 -31.46
N VAL A 425 -6.70 1.89 -30.84
CA VAL A 425 -6.77 1.64 -29.38
C VAL A 425 -6.45 2.92 -28.60
N ARG A 426 -5.40 3.64 -28.97
CA ARG A 426 -5.04 4.90 -28.33
C ARG A 426 -6.15 5.93 -28.46
N ASP A 427 -6.66 6.17 -29.65
CA ASP A 427 -7.68 7.18 -29.91
C ASP A 427 -9.02 6.86 -29.22
N LEU A 428 -9.33 5.57 -29.00
CA LEU A 428 -10.43 5.16 -28.13
C LEU A 428 -10.19 5.54 -26.66
N VAL A 429 -8.97 5.33 -26.14
CA VAL A 429 -8.60 5.76 -24.78
C VAL A 429 -8.67 7.28 -24.64
N LEU A 430 -8.20 8.01 -25.65
CA LEU A 430 -8.24 9.47 -25.72
C LEU A 430 -9.64 10.06 -25.95
N GLY A 431 -10.67 9.23 -26.14
CA GLY A 431 -12.05 9.70 -26.36
C GLY A 431 -12.32 10.29 -27.74
N ARG A 432 -11.42 10.13 -28.72
CA ARG A 432 -11.55 10.74 -30.05
C ARG A 432 -12.70 10.16 -30.89
N TYR A 433 -13.17 8.96 -30.55
CA TYR A 433 -14.33 8.31 -31.17
C TYR A 433 -15.64 8.49 -30.38
N GLY A 434 -15.69 9.46 -29.46
CA GLY A 434 -16.89 9.88 -28.74
C GLY A 434 -17.18 9.13 -27.43
N ASP A 435 -18.37 9.40 -26.90
CA ASP A 435 -18.82 9.04 -25.54
C ASP A 435 -20.06 8.13 -25.53
N GLY A 436 -20.25 7.33 -26.57
CA GLY A 436 -21.28 6.30 -26.58
C GLY A 436 -21.03 5.21 -25.53
N PRO A 437 -22.05 4.41 -25.15
CA PRO A 437 -21.93 3.41 -24.08
C PRO A 437 -20.77 2.42 -24.26
N ALA A 438 -20.51 1.97 -25.50
CA ALA A 438 -19.42 1.04 -25.79
C ALA A 438 -18.03 1.70 -25.70
N GLN A 439 -17.91 2.98 -26.06
CA GLN A 439 -16.68 3.76 -25.91
C GLN A 439 -16.38 4.05 -24.43
N VAL A 440 -17.41 4.37 -23.64
CA VAL A 440 -17.31 4.52 -22.19
C VAL A 440 -16.93 3.19 -21.54
N GLU A 441 -17.57 2.08 -21.92
CA GLU A 441 -17.16 0.74 -21.44
C GLU A 441 -15.69 0.48 -21.74
N PHE A 442 -15.24 0.72 -22.98
CA PHE A 442 -13.85 0.52 -23.35
C PHE A 442 -12.87 1.30 -22.45
N ARG A 443 -13.07 2.62 -22.30
CA ARG A 443 -12.21 3.48 -21.48
C ARG A 443 -12.20 3.04 -20.01
N THR A 444 -13.38 2.71 -19.48
CA THR A 444 -13.54 2.21 -18.12
C THR A 444 -12.77 0.91 -17.90
N ARG A 445 -12.97 -0.08 -18.77
CA ARG A 445 -12.29 -1.39 -18.66
C ARG A 445 -10.79 -1.28 -18.88
N PHE A 446 -10.36 -0.38 -19.77
CA PHE A 446 -8.93 -0.14 -20.01
C PHE A 446 -8.28 0.40 -18.74
N ALA A 447 -8.88 1.42 -18.12
CA ALA A 447 -8.37 2.04 -16.92
C ALA A 447 -8.39 1.10 -15.69
N GLN A 448 -9.44 0.29 -15.52
CA GLN A 448 -9.50 -0.73 -14.47
C GLN A 448 -8.45 -1.84 -14.66
N THR A 449 -8.23 -2.27 -15.91
CA THR A 449 -7.21 -3.28 -16.24
C THR A 449 -5.80 -2.72 -16.04
N ALA A 450 -5.56 -1.47 -16.42
CA ALA A 450 -4.29 -0.78 -16.21
C ALA A 450 -3.92 -0.70 -14.73
N SER A 451 -4.88 -0.35 -13.86
CA SER A 451 -4.67 -0.27 -12.42
C SER A 451 -4.25 -1.61 -11.83
N ALA A 452 -5.00 -2.68 -12.15
CA ALA A 452 -4.68 -4.03 -11.72
C ALA A 452 -3.32 -4.52 -12.27
N LEU A 453 -3.03 -4.21 -13.54
CA LEU A 453 -1.76 -4.55 -14.16
C LEU A 453 -0.60 -3.92 -13.40
N ARG A 454 -0.67 -2.63 -13.09
CA ARG A 454 0.43 -1.93 -12.42
C ARG A 454 0.71 -2.53 -11.05
N ALA A 455 -0.30 -2.75 -10.23
CA ALA A 455 -0.16 -3.37 -8.92
C ALA A 455 0.47 -4.78 -9.03
N LYS A 456 -0.11 -5.66 -9.85
CA LYS A 456 0.37 -7.05 -9.96
C LYS A 456 1.75 -7.17 -10.61
N ALA A 457 2.04 -6.37 -11.63
CA ALA A 457 3.31 -6.43 -12.34
C ALA A 457 4.45 -5.76 -11.57
N VAL A 458 4.20 -4.60 -10.94
CA VAL A 458 5.22 -3.83 -10.25
C VAL A 458 5.38 -4.31 -8.81
N GLU A 459 4.33 -4.21 -8.01
CA GLU A 459 4.40 -4.42 -6.57
C GLU A 459 4.51 -5.89 -6.18
N ASP A 460 3.77 -6.75 -6.89
CA ASP A 460 3.66 -8.19 -6.56
C ASP A 460 4.49 -9.07 -7.51
N THR A 461 5.33 -8.50 -8.36
CA THR A 461 6.24 -9.28 -9.20
C THR A 461 7.59 -8.60 -9.38
N ALA A 462 7.66 -7.40 -9.95
CA ALA A 462 8.94 -6.75 -10.25
C ALA A 462 9.73 -6.42 -8.97
N TYR A 463 9.06 -5.99 -7.90
CA TYR A 463 9.67 -5.79 -6.58
C TYR A 463 10.32 -7.04 -5.99
N TYR A 464 9.81 -8.21 -6.35
CA TYR A 464 10.32 -9.50 -5.90
C TYR A 464 11.38 -10.08 -6.84
N ARG A 465 11.64 -9.44 -7.99
CA ARG A 465 12.69 -9.82 -8.94
C ARG A 465 13.87 -8.85 -8.91
N TYR A 466 13.60 -7.55 -8.88
CA TYR A 466 14.63 -6.51 -8.82
C TYR A 466 14.94 -6.17 -7.37
N VAL A 467 15.90 -6.90 -6.79
CA VAL A 467 16.19 -6.87 -5.34
C VAL A 467 17.55 -6.26 -4.94
N PRO A 468 18.17 -5.32 -5.67
CA PRO A 468 19.48 -4.76 -5.26
C PRO A 468 19.41 -4.10 -3.89
N LEU A 469 18.30 -3.41 -3.57
CA LEU A 469 18.02 -2.79 -2.28
C LEU A 469 16.55 -3.00 -1.90
N LEU A 470 16.28 -3.89 -0.93
CA LEU A 470 14.91 -4.27 -0.57
C LEU A 470 14.09 -3.14 0.06
N SER A 471 14.72 -2.11 0.63
CA SER A 471 13.99 -0.96 1.16
C SER A 471 13.36 -0.09 0.07
N ALA A 472 13.87 -0.17 -1.16
CA ALA A 472 13.29 0.54 -2.30
C ALA A 472 12.07 -0.17 -2.91
N ASN A 473 11.94 -1.48 -2.67
CA ASN A 473 10.84 -2.32 -3.13
C ASN A 473 9.63 -2.19 -2.20
N GLU A 474 9.04 -1.00 -2.19
CA GLU A 474 7.92 -0.64 -1.32
C GLU A 474 6.76 -0.04 -2.13
N VAL A 475 5.53 -0.18 -1.65
CA VAL A 475 4.32 0.36 -2.31
C VAL A 475 4.51 1.86 -2.58
N GLY A 476 4.33 2.27 -3.84
CA GLY A 476 4.61 3.64 -4.30
C GLY A 476 6.09 4.00 -4.51
N GLY A 477 7.03 3.09 -4.23
CA GLY A 477 8.47 3.28 -4.41
C GLY A 477 8.95 3.28 -5.87
N ASN A 478 10.21 3.68 -6.06
CA ASN A 478 10.91 3.61 -7.36
C ASN A 478 12.26 2.89 -7.20
N PRO A 479 12.29 1.54 -7.30
CA PRO A 479 13.53 0.77 -7.15
C PRO A 479 14.62 1.12 -8.17
N GLY A 480 14.28 1.66 -9.34
CA GLY A 480 15.25 2.09 -10.34
C GLY A 480 16.06 3.32 -9.90
N ALA A 481 15.45 4.21 -9.13
CA ALA A 481 16.07 5.45 -8.64
C ALA A 481 15.55 5.83 -7.23
N PRO A 482 15.97 5.11 -6.17
CA PRO A 482 15.36 5.24 -4.84
C PRO A 482 15.80 6.48 -4.06
N ALA A 483 16.93 7.09 -4.40
CA ALA A 483 17.47 8.22 -3.63
C ALA A 483 16.75 9.54 -3.95
N VAL A 484 16.45 10.31 -2.90
CA VAL A 484 15.84 11.64 -2.97
C VAL A 484 16.80 12.64 -2.33
N SER A 485 17.16 13.70 -3.06
CA SER A 485 18.02 14.74 -2.50
C SER A 485 17.24 15.62 -1.50
N PRO A 486 17.90 16.27 -0.53
CA PRO A 486 17.25 17.21 0.37
C PRO A 486 16.43 18.29 -0.37
N GLU A 487 16.94 18.80 -1.50
CA GLU A 487 16.24 19.81 -2.31
C GLU A 487 14.95 19.26 -2.91
N ARG A 488 14.96 18.04 -3.44
CA ARG A 488 13.76 17.37 -3.97
C ARG A 488 12.76 17.08 -2.86
N PHE A 489 13.22 16.67 -1.68
CA PHE A 489 12.39 16.47 -0.50
C PHE A 489 11.71 17.78 -0.05
N HIS A 490 12.47 18.87 0.06
CA HIS A 490 11.93 20.18 0.43
C HIS A 490 10.94 20.72 -0.62
N ALA A 491 11.21 20.51 -1.92
CA ALA A 491 10.30 20.87 -3.00
C ALA A 491 9.00 20.05 -2.95
N TYR A 492 9.07 18.77 -2.58
CA TYR A 492 7.89 17.95 -2.31
C TYR A 492 7.08 18.50 -1.14
N CYS A 493 7.70 18.76 0.02
CA CYS A 493 7.02 19.31 1.19
C CYS A 493 6.36 20.67 0.91
N ALA A 494 7.05 21.58 0.21
CA ALA A 494 6.49 22.87 -0.17
C ALA A 494 5.27 22.72 -1.10
N ARG A 495 5.30 21.76 -2.02
CA ARG A 495 4.16 21.45 -2.89
C ARG A 495 2.99 20.86 -2.10
N VAL A 496 3.25 19.93 -1.18
CA VAL A 496 2.22 19.36 -0.29
C VAL A 496 1.56 20.46 0.53
N GLN A 497 2.32 21.33 1.19
CA GLN A 497 1.74 22.43 1.98
C GLN A 497 0.88 23.38 1.13
N ARG A 498 1.26 23.62 -0.14
CA ARG A 498 0.54 24.53 -1.02
C ARG A 498 -0.74 23.91 -1.60
N ASP A 499 -0.64 22.68 -2.08
CA ASP A 499 -1.68 22.07 -2.92
C ASP A 499 -2.55 21.08 -2.15
N TRP A 500 -1.98 20.38 -1.17
CA TRP A 500 -2.64 19.27 -0.44
C TRP A 500 -2.26 19.23 1.05
N PRO A 501 -2.40 20.33 1.81
CA PRO A 501 -1.84 20.39 3.17
C PRO A 501 -2.54 19.46 4.17
N ALA A 502 -3.74 18.98 3.84
CA ALA A 502 -4.52 18.05 4.64
C ALA A 502 -4.38 16.58 4.21
N THR A 503 -3.49 16.26 3.26
CA THR A 503 -3.25 14.89 2.79
C THR A 503 -2.75 13.98 3.90
N GLY A 504 -3.06 12.68 3.84
CA GLY A 504 -2.44 11.69 4.70
C GLY A 504 -0.96 11.49 4.37
N THR A 505 -0.14 11.17 5.37
CA THR A 505 1.25 10.73 5.20
C THR A 505 1.51 9.45 5.99
N VAL A 506 2.20 8.48 5.39
CA VAL A 506 2.56 7.20 6.04
C VAL A 506 4.03 6.88 5.86
N VAL A 507 4.57 6.08 6.77
CA VAL A 507 5.85 5.36 6.59
C VAL A 507 5.71 3.85 6.83
N SER A 508 4.58 3.38 7.35
CA SER A 508 4.24 1.96 7.50
C SER A 508 2.73 1.82 7.44
N THR A 509 2.26 0.74 6.81
CA THR A 509 0.83 0.41 6.69
C THR A 509 0.65 -1.10 6.81
N HIS A 510 -0.59 -1.56 6.76
CA HIS A 510 -0.93 -2.98 6.67
C HIS A 510 -0.55 -3.63 5.32
N ASP A 511 -0.18 -2.83 4.31
CA ASP A 511 0.20 -3.31 2.97
C ASP A 511 1.65 -3.00 2.58
N THR A 512 2.35 -2.17 3.36
CA THR A 512 3.80 -2.01 3.17
C THR A 512 4.51 -3.36 3.20
N LYS A 513 5.37 -3.59 2.21
CA LYS A 513 6.14 -4.82 2.05
C LYS A 513 7.08 -5.03 3.23
N ARG A 514 7.57 -3.94 3.86
CA ARG A 514 8.42 -3.94 5.08
C ARG A 514 8.07 -2.74 5.95
N SER A 515 8.22 -2.85 7.28
CA SER A 515 8.06 -1.70 8.17
C SER A 515 9.18 -0.65 7.98
N ALA A 516 8.89 0.60 8.35
CA ALA A 516 9.82 1.73 8.25
C ALA A 516 11.18 1.43 8.88
N ASP A 517 11.20 0.75 10.04
CA ASP A 517 12.45 0.49 10.77
C ASP A 517 13.31 -0.58 10.07
N VAL A 518 12.68 -1.55 9.40
CA VAL A 518 13.39 -2.51 8.55
C VAL A 518 14.01 -1.79 7.35
N ARG A 519 13.27 -0.86 6.74
CA ARG A 519 13.75 -0.08 5.60
C ARG A 519 14.86 0.90 6.00
N ALA A 520 14.70 1.61 7.12
CA ALA A 520 15.70 2.49 7.72
C ALA A 520 17.04 1.79 7.97
N ALA A 521 17.01 0.54 8.44
CA ALA A 521 18.21 -0.28 8.58
C ALA A 521 18.86 -0.58 7.22
N LEU A 522 18.06 -1.03 6.25
CA LEU A 522 18.54 -1.37 4.91
C LEU A 522 19.15 -0.19 4.15
N HIS A 523 18.66 1.04 4.35
CA HIS A 523 19.25 2.23 3.73
C HIS A 523 20.73 2.42 4.11
N VAL A 524 21.15 2.01 5.32
CA VAL A 524 22.57 2.07 5.76
C VAL A 524 23.48 1.22 4.86
N LEU A 525 22.97 0.16 4.22
CA LEU A 525 23.77 -0.64 3.28
C LEU A 525 24.26 0.17 2.07
N THR A 526 23.53 1.23 1.70
CA THR A 526 23.99 2.15 0.65
C THR A 526 25.21 2.97 1.10
N GLU A 527 25.41 3.17 2.40
CA GLU A 527 26.59 3.87 2.92
C GLU A 527 27.83 2.96 3.00
N CYS A 528 27.67 1.63 2.94
CA CYS A 528 28.77 0.69 3.04
C CYS A 528 28.68 -0.54 2.10
N PRO A 529 28.50 -0.34 0.78
CA PRO A 529 28.25 -1.42 -0.17
C PRO A 529 29.36 -2.47 -0.23
N ARG A 530 30.63 -2.09 -0.01
CA ARG A 530 31.77 -3.02 0.04
C ARG A 530 31.75 -3.92 1.27
N ARG A 531 31.53 -3.33 2.46
CA ARG A 531 31.41 -4.08 3.73
C ARG A 531 30.28 -5.11 3.64
N TRP A 532 29.17 -4.74 3.01
CA TRP A 532 28.06 -5.64 2.73
C TRP A 532 28.48 -6.80 1.81
N ALA A 533 29.11 -6.49 0.67
CA ALA A 533 29.57 -7.49 -0.29
C ALA A 533 30.61 -8.46 0.31
N ASP A 534 31.53 -7.97 1.15
CA ASP A 534 32.54 -8.79 1.82
C ASP A 534 31.90 -9.82 2.77
N VAL A 535 30.92 -9.38 3.57
CA VAL A 535 30.16 -10.27 4.46
C VAL A 535 29.36 -11.30 3.65
N LEU A 536 28.65 -10.88 2.61
CA LEU A 536 27.90 -11.77 1.71
C LEU A 536 28.78 -12.83 1.07
N ALA A 537 29.96 -12.44 0.59
CA ALA A 537 30.92 -13.35 0.02
C ALA A 537 31.33 -14.41 1.06
N GLU A 538 31.47 -14.04 2.33
CA GLU A 538 31.84 -14.96 3.41
C GLU A 538 30.70 -15.91 3.79
N VAL A 539 29.47 -15.41 3.97
CA VAL A 539 28.33 -16.22 4.43
C VAL A 539 27.73 -17.10 3.34
N THR A 540 27.96 -16.77 2.06
CA THR A 540 27.44 -17.54 0.92
C THR A 540 28.47 -18.52 0.34
N ARG A 541 29.75 -18.40 0.71
CA ARG A 541 30.85 -19.27 0.23
C ARG A 541 30.74 -20.75 0.64
N THR A 542 29.85 -21.11 1.56
CA THR A 542 29.70 -22.48 2.09
C THR A 542 28.84 -23.42 1.23
N GLY A 543 28.35 -22.96 0.07
CA GLY A 543 28.25 -23.74 -1.18
C GLY A 543 27.19 -24.84 -1.35
N GLU A 544 26.75 -25.56 -0.32
CA GLU A 544 25.72 -26.59 -0.49
C GLU A 544 24.34 -26.05 -0.08
N GLY A 545 23.41 -25.92 -1.04
CA GLY A 545 21.98 -25.74 -0.76
C GLY A 545 21.38 -24.33 -0.94
N VAL A 546 22.06 -23.38 -1.59
CA VAL A 546 21.44 -22.11 -2.00
C VAL A 546 20.50 -22.35 -3.20
N PRO A 547 19.20 -22.01 -3.14
CA PRO A 547 18.25 -22.28 -4.24
C PRO A 547 18.57 -21.46 -5.49
N ASP A 548 18.86 -20.17 -5.31
CA ASP A 548 19.37 -19.27 -6.34
C ASP A 548 20.02 -18.02 -5.68
N ALA A 549 20.85 -17.31 -6.45
CA ALA A 549 21.62 -16.19 -5.91
C ALA A 549 20.80 -14.90 -5.71
N GLN A 550 19.70 -14.69 -6.44
CA GLN A 550 18.82 -13.53 -6.20
C GLN A 550 18.08 -13.69 -4.87
N LEU A 551 17.55 -14.89 -4.60
CA LEU A 551 16.96 -15.21 -3.30
C LEU A 551 17.97 -15.09 -2.18
N ALA A 552 19.21 -15.58 -2.35
CA ALA A 552 20.24 -15.45 -1.33
C ALA A 552 20.45 -13.98 -0.96
N TRP A 553 20.61 -13.12 -1.96
CA TRP A 553 20.78 -11.67 -1.76
C TRP A 553 19.59 -11.05 -0.99
N ALA A 554 18.36 -11.39 -1.40
CA ALA A 554 17.15 -10.90 -0.73
C ALA A 554 17.03 -11.43 0.72
N ALA A 555 17.36 -12.70 0.96
CA ALA A 555 17.29 -13.33 2.27
C ALA A 555 18.27 -12.72 3.27
N TRP A 556 19.50 -12.44 2.84
CA TRP A 556 20.50 -11.79 3.69
C TRP A 556 20.10 -10.35 4.03
N GLN A 557 19.58 -9.57 3.07
CA GLN A 557 19.01 -8.26 3.36
C GLN A 557 17.83 -8.36 4.34
N THR A 558 16.97 -9.37 4.18
CA THR A 558 15.80 -9.56 5.04
C THR A 558 16.20 -9.75 6.50
N VAL A 559 17.16 -10.63 6.80
CA VAL A 559 17.64 -10.82 8.18
C VAL A 559 18.50 -9.65 8.68
N PHE A 560 19.20 -8.93 7.80
CA PHE A 560 19.90 -7.69 8.16
C PHE A 560 18.91 -6.61 8.63
N GLY A 561 17.84 -6.36 7.86
CA GLY A 561 16.84 -5.35 8.19
C GLY A 561 16.03 -5.73 9.42
N LEU A 562 15.59 -6.98 9.52
CA LEU A 562 14.79 -7.47 10.64
C LEU A 562 15.59 -7.56 11.96
N GLY A 563 16.89 -7.86 11.87
CA GLY A 563 17.70 -8.25 13.02
C GLY A 563 17.34 -9.65 13.54
N PRO A 564 17.67 -9.98 14.81
CA PRO A 564 17.31 -11.27 15.40
C PRO A 564 15.80 -11.52 15.32
N ALA A 565 15.42 -12.64 14.69
CA ALA A 565 14.03 -13.00 14.48
C ALA A 565 13.83 -14.51 14.47
N ASP A 566 12.58 -14.91 14.70
CA ASP A 566 12.14 -16.30 14.55
C ASP A 566 12.35 -16.78 13.10
N GLY A 567 12.99 -17.94 12.93
CA GLY A 567 13.24 -18.52 11.61
C GLY A 567 11.97 -18.83 10.84
N GLU A 568 10.85 -19.12 11.52
CA GLU A 568 9.55 -19.34 10.90
C GLU A 568 9.00 -18.09 10.21
N ARG A 569 9.18 -16.92 10.85
CA ARG A 569 8.78 -15.62 10.27
C ARG A 569 9.58 -15.34 9.00
N VAL A 570 10.90 -15.57 9.05
CA VAL A 570 11.80 -15.37 7.90
C VAL A 570 11.46 -16.36 6.79
N ARG A 571 11.23 -17.63 7.12
CA ARG A 571 10.85 -18.68 6.16
C ARG A 571 9.54 -18.34 5.46
N GLY A 572 8.50 -17.97 6.22
CA GLY A 572 7.20 -17.59 5.64
C GLY A 572 7.31 -16.42 4.68
N ALA A 573 8.05 -15.36 5.07
CA ALA A 573 8.27 -14.20 4.22
C ALA A 573 9.05 -14.52 2.95
N LEU A 574 10.07 -15.40 3.02
CA LEU A 574 10.87 -15.78 1.85
C LEU A 574 10.15 -16.79 0.93
N LEU A 575 9.29 -17.66 1.45
CA LEU A 575 8.40 -18.47 0.63
C LEU A 575 7.38 -17.60 -0.11
N LYS A 576 6.78 -16.61 0.56
CA LYS A 576 5.98 -15.58 -0.12
C LYS A 576 6.82 -14.86 -1.18
N HIS A 577 8.04 -14.43 -0.85
CA HIS A 577 8.93 -13.73 -1.79
C HIS A 577 9.15 -14.50 -3.10
N VAL A 578 9.49 -15.80 -3.03
CA VAL A 578 9.75 -16.59 -4.25
C VAL A 578 8.48 -16.88 -5.06
N ARG A 579 7.33 -16.98 -4.40
CA ARG A 579 6.02 -17.19 -5.07
C ARG A 579 5.56 -15.93 -5.80
N GLU A 580 5.73 -14.75 -5.19
CA GLU A 580 5.49 -13.45 -5.86
C GLU A 580 6.49 -13.22 -7.01
N ALA A 581 7.78 -13.52 -6.80
CA ALA A 581 8.78 -13.43 -7.86
C ALA A 581 8.40 -14.29 -9.07
N GLY A 582 7.83 -15.48 -8.83
CA GLY A 582 7.29 -16.32 -9.89
C GLY A 582 8.36 -16.77 -10.90
N LEU A 583 9.61 -16.93 -10.44
CA LEU A 583 10.76 -17.33 -11.27
C LEU A 583 10.96 -18.85 -11.30
N TYR A 584 10.73 -19.52 -10.16
CA TYR A 584 10.93 -20.97 -9.98
C TYR A 584 9.73 -21.67 -9.33
N THR A 585 8.89 -20.95 -8.61
CA THR A 585 7.63 -21.42 -8.00
C THR A 585 6.63 -20.26 -8.06
N SER A 586 5.34 -20.53 -7.94
CA SER A 586 4.31 -19.48 -7.84
C SER A 586 3.18 -19.91 -6.89
N TRP A 587 2.22 -19.02 -6.64
CA TRP A 587 1.05 -19.35 -5.83
C TRP A 587 0.20 -20.50 -6.41
N THR A 588 0.13 -20.59 -7.74
CA THR A 588 -0.74 -21.55 -8.47
C THR A 588 0.01 -22.75 -9.05
N GLU A 589 1.31 -22.60 -9.29
CA GLU A 589 2.22 -23.61 -9.83
C GLU A 589 3.39 -23.73 -8.84
N GLN A 590 3.17 -24.46 -7.75
CA GLN A 590 4.16 -24.67 -6.71
C GLN A 590 5.15 -25.77 -7.12
N GLU A 591 6.44 -25.52 -6.86
CA GLU A 591 7.53 -26.49 -7.07
C GLU A 591 8.08 -26.94 -5.69
N PRO A 592 7.52 -28.01 -5.08
CA PRO A 592 7.89 -28.42 -3.73
C PRO A 592 9.39 -28.64 -3.50
N PRO A 593 10.16 -29.27 -4.41
CA PRO A 593 11.60 -29.44 -4.21
C PRO A 593 12.35 -28.10 -4.10
N TYR A 594 11.89 -27.07 -4.81
CA TYR A 594 12.48 -25.74 -4.73
C TYR A 594 12.10 -25.06 -3.41
N GLU A 595 10.83 -25.10 -2.99
CA GLU A 595 10.38 -24.53 -1.71
C GLU A 595 11.04 -25.19 -0.50
N GLU A 596 11.26 -26.51 -0.55
CA GLU A 596 12.03 -27.25 0.46
C GLU A 596 13.52 -26.81 0.48
N ALA A 597 14.11 -26.52 -0.68
CA ALA A 597 15.45 -25.95 -0.75
C ALA A 597 15.51 -24.55 -0.13
N VAL A 598 14.49 -23.71 -0.36
CA VAL A 598 14.35 -22.40 0.30
C VAL A 598 14.31 -22.57 1.82
N ALA A 599 13.45 -23.45 2.33
CA ALA A 599 13.34 -23.69 3.76
C ALA A 599 14.65 -24.15 4.39
N ARG A 600 15.37 -25.10 3.75
CA ARG A 600 16.69 -25.56 4.19
C ARG A 600 17.73 -24.45 4.18
N PHE A 601 17.76 -23.62 3.13
CA PHE A 601 18.66 -22.48 3.05
C PHE A 601 18.41 -21.48 4.16
N VAL A 602 17.16 -21.12 4.45
CA VAL A 602 16.80 -20.21 5.55
C VAL A 602 17.31 -20.76 6.88
N ALA A 603 17.05 -22.04 7.18
CA ALA A 603 17.43 -22.66 8.44
C ALA A 603 18.96 -22.77 8.61
N ALA A 604 19.69 -23.18 7.57
CA ALA A 604 21.13 -23.40 7.65
C ALA A 604 21.96 -22.11 7.45
N GLY A 605 21.41 -21.12 6.75
CA GLY A 605 22.07 -19.88 6.36
C GLY A 605 21.58 -18.67 7.17
N PRO A 606 20.62 -17.86 6.65
CA PRO A 606 20.13 -16.64 7.29
C PRO A 606 19.73 -16.76 8.76
N CYS A 607 19.10 -17.87 9.16
CA CYS A 607 18.70 -18.13 10.55
C CYS A 607 19.65 -19.10 11.27
N GLY A 608 20.72 -19.54 10.61
CA GLY A 608 21.75 -20.42 11.16
C GLY A 608 23.02 -19.67 11.57
N ALA A 609 24.12 -20.41 11.72
CA ALA A 609 25.42 -19.84 12.12
C ALA A 609 25.93 -18.72 11.17
N PRO A 610 25.78 -18.81 9.84
CA PRO A 610 26.17 -17.72 8.95
C PRO A 610 25.40 -16.41 9.20
N GLY A 611 24.13 -16.48 9.60
CA GLY A 611 23.32 -15.32 10.01
C GLY A 611 23.96 -14.50 11.14
N GLY A 612 24.76 -15.13 12.00
CA GLY A 612 25.50 -14.46 13.06
C GLY A 612 26.47 -13.39 12.55
N LYS A 613 27.07 -13.56 11.36
CA LYS A 613 27.98 -12.56 10.77
C LYS A 613 27.22 -11.34 10.23
N VAL A 614 26.04 -11.57 9.64
CA VAL A 614 25.15 -10.48 9.22
C VAL A 614 24.62 -9.72 10.43
N ALA A 615 24.27 -10.43 11.51
CA ALA A 615 23.88 -9.81 12.77
C ALA A 615 25.03 -8.97 13.38
N ALA A 616 26.27 -9.45 13.31
CA ALA A 616 27.44 -8.70 13.77
C ALA A 616 27.68 -7.42 12.95
N LEU A 617 27.53 -7.49 11.62
CA LEU A 617 27.57 -6.30 10.76
C LEU A 617 26.47 -5.32 11.15
N ARG A 618 25.22 -5.78 11.30
CA ARG A 618 24.09 -4.95 11.73
C ARG A 618 24.37 -4.26 13.06
N ALA A 619 24.86 -5.01 14.06
CA ALA A 619 25.20 -4.46 15.37
C ALA A 619 26.28 -3.37 15.29
N SER A 620 27.28 -3.55 14.41
CA SER A 620 28.31 -2.52 14.19
C SER A 620 27.78 -1.24 13.53
N LEU A 621 26.59 -1.30 12.92
CA LEU A 621 25.92 -0.21 12.23
C LEU A 621 24.76 0.39 13.04
N GLU A 622 24.50 -0.11 14.25
CA GLU A 622 23.33 0.27 15.05
C GLU A 622 23.19 1.78 15.30
N PRO A 623 24.26 2.55 15.59
CA PRO A 623 24.13 4.01 15.72
C PRO A 623 23.58 4.69 14.45
N HIS A 624 23.91 4.15 13.28
CA HIS A 624 23.49 4.67 11.98
C HIS A 624 22.07 4.23 11.61
N VAL A 625 21.71 2.99 11.95
CA VAL A 625 20.33 2.51 11.87
C VAL A 625 19.42 3.38 12.75
N ARG A 626 19.83 3.64 14.01
CA ARG A 626 19.11 4.51 14.94
C ARG A 626 18.94 5.93 14.38
N ALA A 627 19.96 6.50 13.75
CA ALA A 627 19.84 7.81 13.11
C ALA A 627 18.76 7.82 12.01
N ASN A 628 18.73 6.81 11.14
CA ASN A 628 17.72 6.71 10.09
C ASN A 628 16.31 6.45 10.67
N VAL A 629 16.18 5.61 11.69
CA VAL A 629 14.89 5.31 12.35
C VAL A 629 14.30 6.57 13.00
N LEU A 630 15.09 7.29 13.81
CA LEU A 630 14.62 8.51 14.47
C LEU A 630 14.40 9.65 13.47
N GLY A 631 15.26 9.75 12.45
CA GLY A 631 15.11 10.72 11.37
C GLY A 631 13.82 10.51 10.58
N THR A 632 13.52 9.26 10.21
CA THR A 632 12.29 8.88 9.50
C THR A 632 11.07 9.25 10.32
N ALA A 633 11.03 8.86 11.60
CA ALA A 633 9.92 9.17 12.50
C ALA A 633 9.71 10.68 12.64
N LEU A 634 10.77 11.43 12.94
CA LEU A 634 10.63 12.87 13.18
C LEU A 634 10.21 13.62 11.90
N VAL A 635 10.81 13.30 10.75
CA VAL A 635 10.44 13.92 9.47
C VAL A 635 8.98 13.63 9.12
N HIS A 636 8.55 12.37 9.18
CA HIS A 636 7.17 11.96 8.91
C HIS A 636 6.16 12.73 9.79
N LEU A 637 6.46 12.84 11.08
CA LEU A 637 5.54 13.48 12.03
C LEU A 637 5.50 15.00 11.91
N THR A 638 6.50 15.66 11.31
CA THR A 638 6.62 17.13 11.34
C THR A 638 6.56 17.79 9.97
N MET A 639 6.67 17.02 8.89
CA MET A 639 6.44 17.51 7.53
C MET A 639 4.96 17.92 7.30
N PRO A 640 4.66 18.64 6.21
CA PRO A 640 3.28 18.96 5.82
C PRO A 640 2.41 17.71 5.61
N GLY A 641 1.11 17.82 5.90
CA GLY A 641 0.16 16.69 5.90
C GLY A 641 -0.21 16.20 7.29
N VAL A 642 -1.13 15.23 7.30
CA VAL A 642 -1.66 14.53 8.47
C VAL A 642 -0.94 13.18 8.60
N PRO A 643 -0.03 13.01 9.59
CA PRO A 643 0.67 11.74 9.76
C PRO A 643 -0.26 10.66 10.31
N ASP A 644 -0.24 9.50 9.65
CA ASP A 644 -0.88 8.27 10.11
C ASP A 644 0.16 7.33 10.73
N VAL A 645 -0.02 7.02 12.01
CA VAL A 645 0.85 6.14 12.80
C VAL A 645 0.24 4.74 12.80
N TYR A 646 0.93 3.77 12.22
CA TYR A 646 0.46 2.38 12.24
C TYR A 646 0.65 1.74 13.61
N GLN A 647 -0.27 0.88 14.03
CA GLN A 647 -0.23 0.22 15.34
C GLN A 647 1.15 -0.35 15.71
N GLY A 648 1.68 0.05 16.87
CA GLY A 648 2.98 -0.35 17.40
C GLY A 648 4.18 0.41 16.82
N THR A 649 4.00 1.29 15.83
CA THR A 649 5.11 2.04 15.19
C THR A 649 5.50 3.32 15.92
N GLU A 650 4.79 3.69 16.99
CA GLU A 650 5.23 4.72 17.92
C GLU A 650 6.59 4.38 18.54
N GLY A 651 6.82 3.08 18.79
CA GLY A 651 8.11 2.51 19.14
C GLY A 651 8.78 1.80 17.96
N GLU A 652 9.88 1.08 18.26
CA GLU A 652 10.54 0.25 17.24
C GLU A 652 9.64 -0.92 16.83
N TYR A 653 9.35 -1.01 15.54
CA TYR A 653 8.46 -1.98 14.93
C TYR A 653 9.14 -2.61 13.71
N ARG A 654 9.51 -3.89 13.85
CA ARG A 654 10.21 -4.65 12.81
C ARG A 654 9.31 -5.76 12.27
N ALA A 655 8.65 -5.46 11.15
CA ALA A 655 7.75 -6.36 10.47
C ALA A 655 8.07 -6.49 8.99
N LEU A 656 7.79 -7.67 8.44
CA LEU A 656 7.82 -7.96 7.02
C LEU A 656 6.40 -7.86 6.45
N VAL A 657 6.27 -8.22 5.17
CA VAL A 657 5.01 -8.18 4.41
C VAL A 657 3.90 -8.97 5.12
N ASP A 658 2.65 -8.57 4.88
CA ASP A 658 1.44 -9.29 5.26
C ASP A 658 1.60 -10.83 5.10
N PRO A 659 1.29 -11.65 6.13
CA PRO A 659 0.62 -11.29 7.39
C PRO A 659 1.52 -10.86 8.55
N ASP A 660 2.84 -10.75 8.38
CA ASP A 660 3.74 -10.43 9.52
C ASP A 660 3.51 -9.02 10.10
N ASN A 661 3.09 -8.08 9.26
CA ASN A 661 2.70 -6.71 9.66
C ASN A 661 1.27 -6.60 10.23
N ARG A 662 0.48 -7.69 10.29
CA ARG A 662 -0.91 -7.71 10.80
C ARG A 662 -1.07 -8.41 12.15
N ARG A 663 0.06 -8.78 12.78
CA ARG A 663 0.07 -9.40 14.12
C ARG A 663 -0.67 -8.51 15.13
N VAL A 664 -1.42 -9.15 16.01
CA VAL A 664 -2.14 -8.48 17.10
C VAL A 664 -1.14 -7.71 17.97
N VAL A 665 -1.40 -6.43 18.18
CA VAL A 665 -0.59 -5.56 19.04
C VAL A 665 -1.14 -5.62 20.46
N ALA A 666 -0.23 -5.72 21.43
CA ALA A 666 -0.56 -5.57 22.84
C ALA A 666 -0.27 -4.13 23.26
N PHE A 667 -1.32 -3.39 23.63
CA PHE A 667 -1.18 -2.04 24.16
C PHE A 667 -0.95 -2.09 25.68
N PRO A 668 -0.09 -1.23 26.24
CA PRO A 668 0.11 -1.17 27.68
C PRO A 668 -1.17 -0.67 28.37
N PRO A 669 -1.47 -1.17 29.58
CA PRO A 669 -2.69 -0.83 30.30
C PRO A 669 -2.71 0.61 30.83
N GLU A 670 -1.54 1.24 31.00
CA GLU A 670 -1.38 2.61 31.51
C GLU A 670 -0.35 3.38 30.66
N PRO A 671 -0.49 4.71 30.50
CA PRO A 671 0.54 5.55 29.90
C PRO A 671 1.84 5.48 30.74
N SER A 672 2.95 5.03 30.17
CA SER A 672 4.24 5.12 30.86
C SER A 672 4.77 6.55 30.82
N GLU A 673 5.43 6.99 31.89
CA GLU A 673 6.27 8.20 31.88
C GLU A 673 7.37 8.07 30.82
N LEU A 674 7.87 9.22 30.32
CA LEU A 674 8.92 9.26 29.29
C LEU A 674 10.12 8.41 29.73
N PRO A 675 10.55 7.40 28.95
CA PRO A 675 11.74 6.65 29.28
C PRO A 675 12.97 7.56 29.19
N GLU A 676 13.77 7.60 30.25
CA GLU A 676 15.09 8.25 30.28
C GLU A 676 15.99 7.68 29.16
N PRO A 677 16.80 8.50 28.47
CA PRO A 677 17.73 8.01 27.47
C PRO A 677 18.78 7.10 28.13
N SER A 678 18.65 5.79 27.95
CA SER A 678 19.63 4.84 28.45
C SER A 678 20.93 4.93 27.64
N GLY A 679 21.98 5.45 28.29
CA GLY A 679 23.35 5.33 27.81
C GLY A 679 23.91 3.93 28.14
N GLY A 680 24.41 3.22 27.14
CA GLY A 680 25.32 2.08 27.33
C GLY A 680 24.76 0.71 26.94
N SER A 681 25.63 -0.04 26.24
CA SER A 681 25.46 -1.37 25.67
C SER A 681 25.21 -2.50 26.69
N GLY A 682 24.41 -3.51 26.29
CA GLY A 682 24.65 -4.91 26.70
C GLY A 682 23.41 -5.75 26.99
N GLY A 683 23.22 -6.83 26.20
CA GLY A 683 22.96 -8.16 26.78
C GLY A 683 21.53 -8.75 26.76
N SER A 684 21.29 -9.57 25.73
CA SER A 684 20.57 -10.87 25.69
C SER A 684 19.07 -10.99 26.08
N GLY A 685 18.28 -11.39 25.08
CA GLY A 685 17.66 -12.73 25.03
C GLY A 685 16.31 -12.92 25.73
N GLY A 686 15.22 -12.89 24.96
CA GLY A 686 13.90 -13.36 25.39
C GLY A 686 12.84 -13.20 24.30
N SER A 687 12.12 -14.28 24.02
CA SER A 687 11.14 -14.46 22.96
C SER A 687 9.92 -13.53 23.05
N GLY A 688 9.42 -13.08 21.88
CA GLY A 688 7.99 -12.83 21.65
C GLY A 688 7.32 -11.82 22.59
N GLY A 689 7.79 -10.58 22.57
CA GLY A 689 7.18 -9.46 23.28
C GLY A 689 7.96 -8.19 22.98
N SER A 690 7.30 -7.05 22.92
CA SER A 690 7.77 -5.71 22.55
C SER A 690 8.89 -5.09 23.43
N GLY A 691 9.81 -5.87 23.99
CA GLY A 691 10.82 -5.40 24.94
C GLY A 691 12.25 -5.54 24.44
N GLY A 692 12.77 -4.54 23.71
CA GLY A 692 14.19 -4.43 23.38
C GLY A 692 14.62 -2.99 23.09
N SER A 693 15.30 -2.35 24.06
CA SER A 693 15.96 -1.03 24.02
C SER A 693 15.20 0.21 23.46
N GLY A 694 13.86 0.15 23.39
CA GLY A 694 13.01 1.05 22.60
C GLY A 694 12.73 2.48 23.10
N GLY A 695 13.50 3.05 24.04
CA GLY A 695 13.14 4.37 24.60
C GLY A 695 13.19 5.54 23.61
N GLY A 696 14.08 5.49 22.61
CA GLY A 696 14.37 6.65 21.78
C GLY A 696 13.29 7.02 20.77
N LYS A 697 12.75 6.04 20.03
CA LYS A 697 11.74 6.30 19.00
C LYS A 697 10.40 6.69 19.62
N GLU A 698 10.01 6.03 20.70
CA GLU A 698 8.77 6.38 21.41
C GLU A 698 8.84 7.81 21.97
N ALA A 699 9.97 8.21 22.54
CA ALA A 699 10.17 9.58 23.02
C ALA A 699 10.02 10.62 21.89
N VAL A 700 10.65 10.38 20.73
CA VAL A 700 10.53 11.25 19.54
C VAL A 700 9.10 11.31 19.04
N THR A 701 8.43 10.15 18.89
CA THR A 701 7.05 10.07 18.42
C THR A 701 6.10 10.83 19.34
N ARG A 702 6.19 10.57 20.66
CA ARG A 702 5.35 11.22 21.67
C ARG A 702 5.62 12.73 21.74
N ALA A 703 6.87 13.16 21.66
CA ALA A 703 7.24 14.57 21.64
C ALA A 703 6.67 15.30 20.42
N ALA A 704 6.80 14.71 19.23
CA ALA A 704 6.29 15.29 17.99
C ALA A 704 4.76 15.34 17.96
N LEU A 705 4.07 14.23 18.29
CA LEU A 705 2.61 14.19 18.32
C LEU A 705 2.02 15.15 19.35
N ARG A 706 2.57 15.20 20.58
CA ARG A 706 2.14 16.19 21.59
C ARG A 706 2.44 17.63 21.15
N LEU A 707 3.49 17.85 20.35
CA LEU A 707 3.77 19.19 19.79
C LEU A 707 2.73 19.58 18.76
N ARG A 708 2.33 18.65 17.88
CA ARG A 708 1.23 18.87 16.94
C ARG A 708 -0.08 19.17 17.65
N ALA A 709 -0.40 18.40 18.70
CA ALA A 709 -1.62 18.61 19.49
C ALA A 709 -1.64 19.99 20.19
N ARG A 710 -0.50 20.47 20.71
CA ARG A 710 -0.43 21.77 21.41
C ARG A 710 -0.23 22.98 20.47
N ARG A 711 0.21 22.76 19.22
CA ARG A 711 0.41 23.80 18.20
C ARG A 711 -0.20 23.41 16.84
N PRO A 712 -1.52 23.18 16.74
CA PRO A 712 -2.15 22.75 15.49
C PRO A 712 -1.90 23.73 14.33
N ASP A 713 -1.88 25.04 14.60
CA ASP A 713 -1.63 26.10 13.59
C ASP A 713 -0.23 26.02 12.95
N ALA A 714 0.73 25.37 13.60
CA ALA A 714 2.05 25.13 13.02
C ALA A 714 2.01 24.03 11.95
N PHE A 715 1.00 23.16 11.97
CA PHE A 715 0.94 21.98 11.10
C PHE A 715 -0.24 21.96 10.13
N GLY A 716 -1.26 22.80 10.36
CA GLY A 716 -2.51 22.84 9.60
C GLY A 716 -2.40 23.34 8.16
N ASP A 717 -3.57 23.55 7.55
CA ASP A 717 -3.76 23.97 6.17
C ASP A 717 -3.17 25.35 5.85
N THR A 718 -3.26 26.28 6.79
CA THR A 718 -2.72 27.64 6.71
C THR A 718 -1.26 27.75 7.17
N ALA A 719 -0.63 26.63 7.52
CA ALA A 719 0.76 26.62 7.95
C ALA A 719 1.74 26.98 6.83
N SER A 720 2.95 27.42 7.19
CA SER A 720 4.04 27.60 6.23
C SER A 720 5.09 26.49 6.36
N TYR A 721 5.86 26.28 5.29
CA TYR A 721 7.00 25.37 5.24
C TYR A 721 8.22 26.12 4.70
N GLU A 722 9.30 26.18 5.48
CA GLU A 722 10.54 26.84 5.11
C GLU A 722 11.72 25.87 5.27
N PRO A 723 12.44 25.50 4.19
CA PRO A 723 13.65 24.70 4.31
C PRO A 723 14.80 25.51 4.92
N LEU A 724 15.60 24.88 5.77
CA LEU A 724 16.82 25.47 6.33
C LEU A 724 18.05 24.72 5.80
N THR A 725 19.06 25.47 5.40
CA THR A 725 20.34 24.91 4.92
C THR A 725 21.41 25.08 5.99
N ALA A 726 22.06 23.99 6.37
CA ALA A 726 23.24 24.07 7.21
C ALA A 726 24.44 24.62 6.42
N GLU A 727 25.37 25.28 7.11
CA GLU A 727 26.59 25.83 6.54
C GLU A 727 27.81 25.09 7.08
N GLY A 728 28.75 24.76 6.19
CA GLY A 728 30.02 24.13 6.54
C GLY A 728 30.23 22.76 5.91
N PRO A 729 31.35 22.10 6.25
CA PRO A 729 31.85 20.95 5.50
C PRO A 729 30.99 19.69 5.56
N ALA A 730 30.06 19.57 6.51
CA ALA A 730 29.13 18.44 6.65
C ALA A 730 27.66 18.85 6.45
N ALA A 731 27.40 20.01 5.83
CA ALA A 731 26.05 20.56 5.64
C ALA A 731 25.06 19.57 5.00
N ALA A 732 25.49 18.80 4.00
CA ALA A 732 24.65 17.85 3.26
C ALA A 732 24.11 16.67 4.11
N HIS A 733 24.62 16.50 5.33
CA HIS A 733 24.15 15.51 6.30
C HIS A 733 23.05 16.04 7.23
N CYS A 734 22.84 17.35 7.30
CA CYS A 734 21.80 17.96 8.11
C CYS A 734 20.64 18.36 7.20
N VAL A 735 19.47 17.76 7.43
CA VAL A 735 18.22 18.18 6.79
C VAL A 735 17.39 18.89 7.83
N ALA A 736 16.99 20.13 7.56
CA ALA A 736 16.23 20.92 8.51
C ALA A 736 15.15 21.76 7.83
N PHE A 737 14.07 22.02 8.55
CA PHE A 737 12.98 22.88 8.09
C PHE A 737 12.21 23.48 9.27
N VAL A 738 11.50 24.56 8.99
CA VAL A 738 10.66 25.30 9.93
C VAL A 738 9.22 25.27 9.46
N ARG A 739 8.31 25.04 10.40
CA ARG A 739 6.86 25.10 10.23
C ARG A 739 6.30 26.35 10.89
N SER A 740 5.65 27.21 10.11
CA SER A 740 4.99 28.46 10.55
C SER A 740 5.85 29.39 11.41
N GLY A 741 7.19 29.33 11.30
CA GLY A 741 8.10 30.10 12.17
C GLY A 741 8.01 29.72 13.66
N GLN A 742 7.47 28.53 13.98
CA GLN A 742 7.15 28.10 15.35
C GLN A 742 7.79 26.77 15.73
N VAL A 743 7.97 25.86 14.79
CA VAL A 743 8.54 24.53 15.03
C VAL A 743 9.68 24.30 14.06
N LEU A 744 10.84 23.89 14.56
CA LEU A 744 12.00 23.54 13.76
C LEU A 744 12.28 22.05 13.92
N THR A 745 12.45 21.38 12.79
CA THR A 745 12.88 19.98 12.72
C THR A 745 14.27 19.93 12.10
N ALA A 746 15.18 19.17 12.69
CA ALA A 746 16.48 18.87 12.10
C ALA A 746 16.82 17.39 12.29
N VAL A 747 17.33 16.73 11.25
CA VAL A 747 17.70 15.30 11.29
C VAL A 747 19.06 15.05 10.63
N THR A 748 19.71 13.98 11.07
CA THR A 748 20.94 13.48 10.45
C THR A 748 20.60 12.48 9.33
N ARG A 749 21.11 12.72 8.11
CA ARG A 749 21.11 11.74 7.02
C ARG A 749 22.51 11.28 6.67
N LEU A 750 22.62 10.07 6.14
CA LEU A 750 23.89 9.45 5.76
C LEU A 750 24.92 9.50 6.90
N SER A 751 24.50 8.99 8.06
CA SER A 751 25.25 9.15 9.31
C SER A 751 26.54 8.33 9.36
N LEU A 752 26.66 7.24 8.59
CA LEU A 752 27.90 6.48 8.48
C LEU A 752 28.91 7.26 7.64
N ARG A 753 28.48 7.81 6.51
CA ARG A 753 29.33 8.69 5.68
C ARG A 753 29.82 9.91 6.47
N LEU A 754 28.94 10.50 7.28
CA LEU A 754 29.29 11.59 8.18
C LEU A 754 30.39 11.18 9.16
N ALA A 755 30.25 10.02 9.81
CA ALA A 755 31.22 9.52 10.76
C ALA A 755 32.59 9.25 10.09
N GLU A 756 32.59 8.62 8.92
CA GLU A 756 33.79 8.35 8.11
C GLU A 756 34.49 9.65 7.67
N ALA A 757 33.73 10.73 7.44
CA ALA A 757 34.25 12.06 7.08
C ALA A 757 34.73 12.91 8.27
N GLY A 758 34.76 12.36 9.49
CA GLY A 758 35.22 13.05 10.69
C GLY A 758 34.13 13.83 11.44
N GLY A 759 32.85 13.49 11.23
CA GLY A 759 31.72 14.07 11.94
C GLY A 759 31.36 15.50 11.50
N TRP A 760 30.62 16.19 12.36
CA TRP A 760 30.02 17.50 12.08
C TRP A 760 31.01 18.66 11.92
N ARG A 761 32.23 18.55 12.47
CA ARG A 761 33.28 19.58 12.39
C ARG A 761 32.77 20.96 12.84
N ASP A 762 32.92 21.99 11.99
CA ASP A 762 32.49 23.37 12.20
C ASP A 762 31.12 23.68 11.57
N THR A 763 30.37 22.65 11.14
CA THR A 763 29.05 22.81 10.53
C THR A 763 28.04 23.44 11.50
N ARG A 764 27.29 24.44 11.02
CA ARG A 764 26.30 25.21 11.77
C ARG A 764 24.96 25.23 11.05
N LEU A 765 23.89 25.36 11.81
CA LEU A 765 22.55 25.61 11.30
C LEU A 765 22.12 27.02 11.75
N ALA A 766 21.86 27.90 10.78
CA ALA A 766 21.24 29.19 11.06
C ALA A 766 19.79 28.98 11.52
N LEU A 767 19.40 29.64 12.60
CA LEU A 767 18.06 29.54 13.17
C LEU A 767 17.28 30.83 12.87
N PRO A 768 15.97 30.76 12.61
CA PRO A 768 15.17 31.98 12.47
C PRO A 768 15.21 32.83 13.75
N PRO A 769 14.98 34.14 13.66
CA PRO A 769 15.04 35.05 14.81
C PRO A 769 14.12 34.61 15.97
N GLY A 770 14.72 34.44 17.15
CA GLY A 770 14.01 34.06 18.37
C GLY A 770 14.80 33.08 19.22
N ARG A 771 14.20 32.71 20.36
CA ARG A 771 14.68 31.63 21.22
C ARG A 771 13.97 30.34 20.87
N TRP A 772 14.74 29.27 20.74
CA TRP A 772 14.26 27.95 20.36
C TRP A 772 14.57 26.96 21.47
N ALA A 773 13.54 26.39 22.08
CA ALA A 773 13.66 25.39 23.14
C ALA A 773 13.62 23.99 22.55
N ASP A 774 14.50 23.11 23.03
CA ASP A 774 14.54 21.70 22.63
C ASP A 774 13.40 20.92 23.31
N VAL A 775 12.55 20.32 22.49
CA VAL A 775 11.39 19.55 22.96
C VAL A 775 11.81 18.17 23.47
N LEU A 776 12.93 17.62 22.97
CA LEU A 776 13.46 16.32 23.37
C LEU A 776 14.37 16.43 24.60
N GLU A 777 14.93 17.61 24.86
CA GLU A 777 15.85 17.88 25.97
C GLU A 777 15.44 19.16 26.74
N PRO A 778 14.52 19.05 27.72
CA PRO A 778 14.04 20.21 28.48
C PRO A 778 15.16 21.03 29.12
N GLY A 779 15.08 22.36 28.98
CA GLY A 779 16.08 23.30 29.49
C GLY A 779 17.23 23.62 28.54
N ARG A 780 17.31 22.92 27.40
CA ARG A 780 18.24 23.25 26.32
C ARG A 780 17.62 24.25 25.36
N GLU A 781 18.37 25.31 25.03
CA GLU A 781 17.91 26.36 24.13
C GLU A 781 18.99 26.82 23.14
N PHE A 782 18.53 27.35 22.01
CA PHE A 782 19.37 27.91 20.96
C PHE A 782 18.86 29.27 20.49
N THR A 783 19.75 30.11 19.98
CA THR A 783 19.42 31.45 19.43
C THR A 783 20.41 31.83 18.33
N GLY A 784 19.89 32.36 17.22
CA GLY A 784 20.69 32.84 16.08
C GLY A 784 21.30 31.72 15.23
N HIS A 785 22.17 30.89 15.82
CA HIS A 785 22.75 29.71 15.17
C HIS A 785 22.99 28.58 16.17
N ALA A 786 22.98 27.34 15.71
CA ALA A 786 23.42 26.17 16.47
C ALA A 786 24.60 25.49 15.78
N ARG A 787 25.63 25.08 16.52
CA ARG A 787 26.58 24.11 15.97
C ARG A 787 25.86 22.78 15.84
N VAL A 788 25.92 22.15 14.66
CA VAL A 788 25.15 20.93 14.42
C VAL A 788 25.63 19.78 15.33
N ALA A 789 26.92 19.76 15.66
CA ALA A 789 27.49 18.84 16.66
C ALA A 789 26.85 18.97 18.05
N GLU A 790 26.54 20.21 18.46
CA GLU A 790 25.84 20.47 19.70
C GLU A 790 24.38 20.07 19.52
N LEU A 791 23.68 20.58 18.49
CA LEU A 791 22.29 20.26 18.21
C LEU A 791 21.98 18.74 18.31
N PHE A 792 22.86 17.90 17.77
CA PHE A 792 22.71 16.43 17.78
C PHE A 792 23.56 15.68 18.81
N GLU A 793 24.00 16.34 19.89
CA GLU A 793 24.86 15.75 20.92
C GLU A 793 24.21 14.53 21.62
N ARG A 794 22.91 14.62 21.93
CA ARG A 794 22.15 13.55 22.61
C ARG A 794 21.38 12.66 21.65
N TRP A 795 20.83 13.27 20.61
CA TRP A 795 19.94 12.64 19.64
C TRP A 795 20.45 12.93 18.23
N PRO A 796 20.39 11.98 17.28
CA PRO A 796 20.71 12.25 15.87
C PRO A 796 19.65 13.11 15.16
N VAL A 797 18.70 13.64 15.93
CA VAL A 797 17.55 14.45 15.51
C VAL A 797 17.31 15.54 16.56
N ALA A 798 16.68 16.63 16.17
CA ALA A 798 16.28 17.70 17.07
C ALA A 798 14.91 18.24 16.67
N LEU A 799 14.06 18.44 17.67
CA LEU A 799 12.75 19.07 17.52
C LEU A 799 12.73 20.30 18.43
N LEU A 800 12.72 21.49 17.85
CA LEU A 800 12.72 22.73 18.61
C LEU A 800 11.37 23.43 18.46
N GLU A 801 10.91 24.07 19.52
CA GLU A 801 9.77 24.97 19.46
C GLU A 801 10.19 26.40 19.83
N ARG A 802 9.55 27.38 19.21
CA ARG A 802 9.78 28.78 19.52
C ARG A 802 9.29 29.07 20.93
N ALA A 803 10.21 29.44 21.83
CA ALA A 803 9.86 29.90 23.16
C ALA A 803 9.08 31.22 23.04
N GLY A 804 7.97 31.35 23.77
CA GLY A 804 7.24 32.62 23.82
C GLY A 804 8.15 33.75 24.29
N ALA A 805 7.95 34.96 23.77
CA ALA A 805 8.42 36.14 24.50
C ALA A 805 7.67 36.11 25.83
N GLY A 806 8.39 35.86 26.94
CA GLY A 806 7.79 35.98 28.25
C GLY A 806 7.08 37.33 28.35
N GLN A 807 5.83 37.31 28.84
CA GLN A 807 5.25 38.51 29.43
C GLN A 807 6.06 38.84 30.68
N ASP A 808 7.21 39.48 30.51
CA ASP A 808 7.80 40.31 31.55
C ASP A 808 7.20 41.71 31.37
N GLY A 809 6.13 41.96 32.13
CA GLY A 809 5.40 43.22 32.20
C GLY A 809 4.28 43.17 33.22
#